data_AF-A0A662DBF6-F1
#
_entry.id   AF-A0A662DBF6-F1
#
_cell.length_a   1.000
_cell.length_b   1.000
_cell.length_c   1.000
_cell.angle_alpha   90.00
_cell.angle_beta   90.00
_cell.angle_gamma   90.00
#
_symmetry.space_group_name_H-M   'P 1'
#
loop_
_entity.id
_entity.type
_entity.pdbx_description
1 polymer ?
#
loop_
_entity_poly.entity_id
_entity_poly.type
_entity_poly.pdbx_seq_one_letter_code
_entity_poly.pdbx_strand_id
1 'polypeptide(L)'
;MEKTSTHFRINVGKIHYRDLNNKIRQKISEGYRHFILENVIGQRYIGAGLDEDITIEIYGVPGQDLGVFNGGSKIIVYGNAQDGVGNTMNGGEIIIFGSCGDIPGHMARNGKIYIRGSAGFRAGIMMKEYGDCHPVMIVGEKIGEYAGEYMAGGIIIVLGYGLGRGESPVSRHLASGIFGGEIFVRGEISSSQIGNGAFVEKAKWIDVERIRRYIEEYCRIFSLNIDEILSSSFYHIRRIGERPFGGLYVPSNKVSSGVRPVHINLLPPCASACPVGIPNPMIIQRLKTGRVEEAFELIDEYTPFRYSCCGMVCPGLCKAACTRSSLDEPVKIDEIAKKYHPTGKVRILEGKKSRRIAIIGGGPAGLSAAWQLSRRGYDVDVYEKEENIGGKLASNIPEERLPRAELDKDLKRIESLPIGFIKGVCVDGAKFREIREKYDAVIIAIGAQRPKRLGFEGEEFTIPSYYFLRAVKNGKVEYDLEGKSVVIVGAGNVAMDVACETFRLGASGVTAIDIQRPSAFGKELERAMKYGLEIIYPKFVEKYSDGWLYFRDGDSIRADFVIEAIGETPEIDFAGQSIIYGKDSFTTNLPMVFVAGDVVSPGLVTHSIAMGREVALYIHSVFSGLPYIKERVQQVDKTRINVIYFKDADGFANELDRCISCGTCIQCDICVDNCPRGAIERRGERFIIDYELCTGCGVCAGVCPRGAIIMEPESKND
;
A
#
# COMPACT_ATOMS: atom_id res chain seq x y z
N MET A 1 -1.55 -46.19 41.65
CA MET A 1 -2.13 -47.36 40.97
C MET A 1 -1.36 -47.58 39.68
N GLU A 2 -0.54 -48.62 39.64
CA GLU A 2 0.18 -49.06 38.44
C GLU A 2 -0.84 -49.33 37.32
N LYS A 3 -0.79 -48.55 36.24
CA LYS A 3 -1.52 -48.86 35.00
C LYS A 3 -0.72 -49.96 34.29
N THR A 4 -0.94 -51.21 34.68
CA THR A 4 -0.55 -52.36 33.88
C THR A 4 -1.18 -52.18 32.49
N SER A 5 -0.33 -52.06 31.48
CA SER A 5 -0.70 -52.03 30.06
C SER A 5 -1.49 -53.30 29.71
N THR A 6 -2.82 -53.22 29.77
CA THR A 6 -3.69 -54.30 29.28
C THR A 6 -3.86 -54.12 27.78
N HIS A 7 -2.85 -54.55 27.01
CA HIS A 7 -3.03 -54.79 25.59
C HIS A 7 -4.07 -55.92 25.39
N PHE A 8 -4.98 -55.79 24.44
CA PHE A 8 -5.91 -56.85 24.08
C PHE A 8 -5.41 -57.60 22.85
N ARG A 9 -5.02 -58.86 23.03
CA ARG A 9 -4.50 -59.71 21.93
C ARG A 9 -5.63 -60.46 21.25
N ILE A 10 -5.62 -60.46 19.91
CA ILE A 10 -6.57 -61.20 19.08
C ILE A 10 -5.79 -61.98 18.03
N ASN A 11 -5.85 -63.31 18.07
CA ASN A 11 -5.48 -64.14 16.93
C ASN A 11 -6.62 -64.10 15.91
N VAL A 12 -6.38 -63.45 14.76
CA VAL A 12 -7.39 -63.12 13.77
C VAL A 12 -7.71 -64.32 12.88
N GLY A 13 -6.72 -64.90 12.21
CA GLY A 13 -6.89 -66.08 11.37
C GLY A 13 -8.05 -65.94 10.37
N LYS A 14 -9.05 -66.84 10.46
CA LYS A 14 -10.23 -66.87 9.58
C LYS A 14 -11.42 -66.03 10.08
N ILE A 15 -11.25 -65.20 11.12
CA ILE A 15 -12.32 -64.31 11.60
C ILE A 15 -12.74 -63.38 10.46
N HIS A 16 -14.05 -63.30 10.21
CA HIS A 16 -14.62 -62.42 9.20
C HIS A 16 -14.44 -60.95 9.62
N TYR A 17 -14.14 -60.06 8.67
CA TYR A 17 -13.72 -58.68 8.97
C TYR A 17 -14.76 -57.89 9.80
N ARG A 18 -16.07 -58.12 9.59
CA ARG A 18 -17.14 -57.47 10.36
C ARG A 18 -17.06 -57.85 11.84
N ASP A 19 -16.84 -59.14 12.10
CA ASP A 19 -16.80 -59.67 13.47
C ASP A 19 -15.54 -59.20 14.19
N LEU A 20 -14.41 -59.13 13.49
CA LEU A 20 -13.17 -58.54 14.01
C LEU A 20 -13.37 -57.07 14.43
N ASN A 21 -13.92 -56.24 13.53
CA ASN A 21 -14.15 -54.83 13.81
C ASN A 21 -15.16 -54.60 14.94
N ASN A 22 -16.24 -55.39 14.96
CA ASN A 22 -17.21 -55.35 16.07
C ASN A 22 -16.55 -55.73 17.40
N LYS A 23 -15.70 -56.76 17.40
CA LYS A 23 -14.96 -57.19 18.59
C LYS A 23 -13.99 -56.11 19.09
N ILE A 24 -13.29 -55.43 18.19
CA ILE A 24 -12.43 -54.29 18.55
C ILE A 24 -13.27 -53.18 19.19
N ARG A 25 -14.38 -52.76 18.57
CA ARG A 25 -15.27 -51.71 19.13
C ARG A 25 -15.88 -52.11 20.46
N GLN A 26 -16.30 -53.36 20.62
CA GLN A 26 -16.80 -53.88 21.89
C GLN A 26 -15.73 -53.74 22.97
N LYS A 27 -14.50 -54.19 22.70
CA LYS A 27 -13.40 -54.09 23.67
C LYS A 27 -12.98 -52.65 23.95
N ILE A 28 -13.12 -51.74 22.99
CA ILE A 28 -12.97 -50.30 23.24
C ILE A 28 -14.00 -49.80 24.26
N SER A 29 -15.27 -50.22 24.13
CA SER A 29 -16.33 -49.88 25.10
C SER A 29 -16.08 -50.49 26.49
N GLU A 30 -15.36 -51.60 26.57
CA GLU A 30 -14.91 -52.22 27.82
C GLU A 30 -13.66 -51.54 28.43
N GLY A 31 -13.13 -50.49 27.80
CA GLY A 31 -12.02 -49.69 28.32
C GLY A 31 -10.63 -50.03 27.77
N TYR A 32 -10.51 -51.01 26.88
CA TYR A 32 -9.24 -51.30 26.21
C TYR A 32 -8.88 -50.18 25.22
N ARG A 33 -7.60 -49.86 25.15
CA ARG A 33 -7.05 -48.79 24.27
C ARG A 33 -5.93 -49.27 23.36
N HIS A 34 -5.31 -50.42 23.65
CA HIS A 34 -4.22 -50.99 22.87
C HIS A 34 -4.58 -52.41 22.42
N PHE A 35 -4.49 -52.67 21.12
CA PHE A 35 -4.85 -53.94 20.49
C PHE A 35 -3.65 -54.51 19.74
N ILE A 36 -3.45 -55.82 19.85
CA ILE A 36 -2.45 -56.56 19.07
C ILE A 36 -3.18 -57.63 18.28
N LEU A 37 -3.15 -57.52 16.95
CA LEU A 37 -3.81 -58.41 16.02
C LEU A 37 -2.77 -59.32 15.36
N GLU A 38 -2.83 -60.61 15.63
CA GLU A 38 -1.91 -61.62 15.08
C GLU A 38 -2.59 -62.42 13.95
N ASN A 39 -1.81 -62.88 12.97
CA ASN A 39 -2.28 -63.67 11.82
C ASN A 39 -3.37 -62.97 10.99
N VAL A 40 -3.19 -61.68 10.70
CA VAL A 40 -4.10 -60.93 9.82
C VAL A 40 -3.83 -61.28 8.36
N ILE A 41 -4.88 -61.69 7.64
CA ILE A 41 -4.76 -62.26 6.28
C ILE A 41 -5.78 -61.66 5.29
N GLY A 42 -6.01 -60.35 5.37
CA GLY A 42 -6.87 -59.61 4.45
C GLY A 42 -8.19 -59.12 5.05
N GLN A 43 -8.34 -59.08 6.37
CA GLN A 43 -9.51 -58.48 7.01
C GLN A 43 -9.57 -56.97 6.72
N ARG A 44 -10.69 -56.51 6.13
CA ARG A 44 -10.92 -55.13 5.68
C ARG A 44 -11.33 -54.20 6.82
N TYR A 45 -11.19 -52.90 6.59
CA TYR A 45 -11.71 -51.84 7.47
C TYR A 45 -11.19 -51.84 8.91
N ILE A 46 -10.05 -52.50 9.18
CA ILE A 46 -9.46 -52.47 10.53
C ILE A 46 -9.14 -51.02 10.89
N GLY A 47 -9.58 -50.59 12.07
CA GLY A 47 -9.36 -49.21 12.51
C GLY A 47 -10.27 -48.17 11.86
N ALA A 48 -11.33 -48.57 11.16
CA ALA A 48 -12.26 -47.64 10.55
C ALA A 48 -12.93 -46.73 11.59
N GLY A 49 -12.93 -45.41 11.40
CA GLY A 49 -13.64 -44.45 12.25
C GLY A 49 -13.35 -44.60 13.74
N LEU A 50 -12.07 -44.74 14.10
CA LEU A 50 -11.61 -44.74 15.49
C LEU A 50 -11.01 -43.38 15.85
N ASP A 51 -11.24 -42.96 17.09
CA ASP A 51 -10.84 -41.65 17.62
C ASP A 51 -9.44 -41.67 18.26
N GLU A 52 -9.03 -40.52 18.81
CA GLU A 52 -7.82 -40.34 19.60
C GLU A 52 -7.78 -41.35 20.79
N ASP A 53 -6.58 -41.76 21.21
CA ASP A 53 -6.28 -42.74 22.28
C ASP A 53 -6.41 -44.24 21.95
N ILE A 54 -6.64 -44.65 20.69
CA ILE A 54 -6.58 -46.08 20.31
C ILE A 54 -5.28 -46.41 19.59
N THR A 55 -4.59 -47.48 20.01
CA THR A 55 -3.44 -48.07 19.31
C THR A 55 -3.76 -49.48 18.82
N ILE A 56 -3.50 -49.78 17.54
CA ILE A 56 -3.64 -51.11 16.97
C ILE A 56 -2.32 -51.53 16.32
N GLU A 57 -1.73 -52.60 16.80
CA GLU A 57 -0.60 -53.28 16.16
C GLU A 57 -1.10 -54.48 15.37
N ILE A 58 -0.65 -54.61 14.12
CA ILE A 58 -1.10 -55.62 13.18
C ILE A 58 0.10 -56.42 12.69
N TYR A 59 0.08 -57.72 12.98
CA TYR A 59 1.06 -58.68 12.48
C TYR A 59 0.41 -59.52 11.38
N GLY A 60 0.77 -59.21 10.13
CA GLY A 60 0.15 -59.77 8.93
C GLY A 60 -0.19 -58.69 7.89
N VAL A 61 -1.10 -59.02 6.98
CA VAL A 61 -1.52 -58.14 5.88
C VAL A 61 -2.99 -57.75 6.08
N PRO A 62 -3.31 -56.52 6.53
CA PRO A 62 -4.68 -56.05 6.56
C PRO A 62 -5.24 -55.89 5.14
N GLY A 63 -6.55 -56.08 5.03
CA GLY A 63 -7.28 -55.90 3.77
C GLY A 63 -7.55 -54.44 3.44
N GLN A 64 -8.35 -54.23 2.40
CA GLN A 64 -8.72 -52.91 1.90
C GLN A 64 -9.29 -51.97 2.98
N ASP A 65 -9.04 -50.67 2.79
CA ASP A 65 -9.55 -49.56 3.60
C ASP A 65 -9.11 -49.60 5.08
N LEU A 66 -7.85 -50.00 5.33
CA LEU A 66 -7.24 -49.89 6.66
C LEU A 66 -7.29 -48.44 7.15
N GLY A 67 -7.88 -48.20 8.32
CA GLY A 67 -7.95 -46.85 8.90
C GLY A 67 -8.83 -45.87 8.12
N VAL A 68 -9.81 -46.35 7.35
CA VAL A 68 -10.77 -45.46 6.68
C VAL A 68 -11.52 -44.59 7.71
N PHE A 69 -11.67 -43.30 7.44
CA PHE A 69 -12.26 -42.34 8.39
C PHE A 69 -11.55 -42.25 9.76
N ASN A 70 -10.29 -42.69 9.89
CA ASN A 70 -9.56 -42.58 11.15
C ASN A 70 -9.59 -41.14 11.67
N GLY A 71 -10.08 -40.96 12.89
CA GLY A 71 -10.26 -39.67 13.55
C GLY A 71 -9.09 -39.29 14.45
N GLY A 72 -8.22 -40.24 14.80
CA GLY A 72 -7.14 -39.97 15.77
C GLY A 72 -6.32 -41.18 16.22
N SER A 73 -6.69 -42.40 15.83
CA SER A 73 -6.03 -43.62 16.29
C SER A 73 -4.64 -43.82 15.65
N LYS A 74 -3.78 -44.55 16.35
CA LYS A 74 -2.47 -45.00 15.88
C LYS A 74 -2.52 -46.45 15.42
N ILE A 75 -2.25 -46.70 14.14
CA ILE A 75 -2.28 -48.04 13.55
C ILE A 75 -0.88 -48.38 13.05
N ILE A 76 -0.32 -49.49 13.50
CA ILE A 76 1.02 -49.95 13.14
C ILE A 76 0.91 -51.32 12.48
N VAL A 77 1.41 -51.46 11.27
CA VAL A 77 1.39 -52.70 10.49
C VAL A 77 2.81 -53.22 10.32
N TYR A 78 3.10 -54.35 10.95
CA TYR A 78 4.34 -55.11 10.79
C TYR A 78 4.23 -56.04 9.57
N GLY A 79 4.09 -55.44 8.39
CA GLY A 79 3.84 -56.14 7.13
C GLY A 79 3.41 -55.18 6.02
N ASN A 80 2.90 -55.75 4.93
CA ASN A 80 2.29 -54.99 3.83
C ASN A 80 0.83 -54.67 4.15
N ALA A 81 0.27 -53.66 3.48
CA ALA A 81 -1.17 -53.36 3.52
C ALA A 81 -1.76 -53.37 2.11
N GLN A 82 -3.05 -53.70 1.98
CA GLN A 82 -3.77 -53.60 0.69
C GLN A 82 -4.18 -52.15 0.37
N ASP A 83 -5.08 -51.97 -0.59
CA ASP A 83 -5.50 -50.68 -1.12
C ASP A 83 -6.28 -49.83 -0.10
N GLY A 84 -6.25 -48.51 -0.28
CA GLY A 84 -7.13 -47.59 0.46
C GLY A 84 -6.70 -47.31 1.90
N VAL A 85 -5.43 -47.49 2.24
CA VAL A 85 -4.89 -47.14 3.56
C VAL A 85 -5.16 -45.67 3.87
N GLY A 86 -5.83 -45.38 4.99
CA GLY A 86 -6.13 -44.01 5.43
C GLY A 86 -7.15 -43.27 4.56
N ASN A 87 -7.99 -43.99 3.83
CA ASN A 87 -9.05 -43.39 3.02
C ASN A 87 -9.94 -42.45 3.86
N THR A 88 -10.03 -41.20 3.46
CA THR A 88 -10.81 -40.14 4.12
C THR A 88 -10.47 -39.99 5.61
N MET A 89 -9.22 -40.27 6.02
CA MET A 89 -8.80 -40.04 7.40
C MET A 89 -8.85 -38.55 7.76
N ASN A 90 -9.27 -38.25 8.99
CA ASN A 90 -9.39 -36.90 9.56
C ASN A 90 -8.41 -36.65 10.72
N GLY A 91 -7.54 -37.62 11.04
CA GLY A 91 -6.53 -37.53 12.09
C GLY A 91 -5.82 -38.86 12.35
N GLY A 92 -4.88 -38.86 13.29
CA GLY A 92 -4.14 -40.05 13.72
C GLY A 92 -2.90 -40.39 12.87
N GLU A 93 -2.33 -41.56 13.13
CA GLU A 93 -1.09 -42.04 12.51
C GLU A 93 -1.27 -43.46 11.97
N ILE A 94 -0.88 -43.70 10.73
CA ILE A 94 -0.81 -45.05 10.14
C ILE A 94 0.62 -45.33 9.71
N ILE A 95 1.25 -46.34 10.30
CA ILE A 95 2.65 -46.71 10.09
C ILE A 95 2.70 -48.11 9.46
N ILE A 96 3.29 -48.24 8.28
CA ILE A 96 3.41 -49.49 7.53
C ILE A 96 4.89 -49.84 7.39
N PHE A 97 5.33 -50.95 7.98
CA PHE A 97 6.71 -51.43 7.89
C PHE A 97 7.03 -52.15 6.57
N GLY A 98 6.02 -52.44 5.75
CA GLY A 98 6.15 -52.96 4.39
C GLY A 98 5.70 -51.94 3.33
N SER A 99 5.13 -52.46 2.24
CA SER A 99 4.54 -51.68 1.13
C SER A 99 3.02 -51.63 1.24
N CYS A 100 2.39 -50.64 0.60
CA CYS A 100 0.94 -50.57 0.47
C CYS A 100 0.49 -50.69 -1.00
N GLY A 101 -0.75 -51.15 -1.18
CA GLY A 101 -1.43 -51.20 -2.47
C GLY A 101 -1.81 -49.82 -3.01
N ASP A 102 -2.88 -49.77 -3.79
CA ASP A 102 -3.31 -48.57 -4.48
C ASP A 102 -3.98 -47.57 -3.53
N ILE A 103 -4.01 -46.29 -3.95
CA ILE A 103 -4.75 -45.19 -3.32
C ILE A 103 -4.55 -44.99 -1.80
N PRO A 104 -3.35 -45.18 -1.21
CA PRO A 104 -3.12 -44.76 0.17
C PRO A 104 -3.33 -43.25 0.29
N GLY A 105 -3.93 -42.78 1.38
CA GLY A 105 -4.23 -41.36 1.60
C GLY A 105 -5.35 -40.79 0.73
N HIS A 106 -6.15 -41.64 0.07
CA HIS A 106 -7.31 -41.21 -0.73
C HIS A 106 -8.21 -40.28 0.07
N MET A 107 -8.42 -39.04 -0.39
CA MET A 107 -9.28 -38.04 0.27
C MET A 107 -8.92 -37.73 1.74
N ALA A 108 -7.70 -38.05 2.18
CA ALA A 108 -7.23 -37.73 3.53
C ALA A 108 -7.27 -36.22 3.76
N ARG A 109 -7.68 -35.82 4.97
CA ARG A 109 -7.93 -34.42 5.35
C ARG A 109 -7.01 -33.94 6.47
N ASN A 110 -6.41 -34.86 7.21
CA ASN A 110 -5.46 -34.61 8.28
C ASN A 110 -4.70 -35.91 8.64
N GLY A 111 -3.75 -35.83 9.56
CA GLY A 111 -3.02 -36.99 10.11
C GLY A 111 -1.84 -37.44 9.24
N LYS A 112 -1.19 -38.53 9.65
CA LYS A 112 0.10 -38.98 9.09
C LYS A 112 0.02 -40.41 8.57
N ILE A 113 0.54 -40.64 7.38
CA ILE A 113 0.72 -41.99 6.80
C ILE A 113 2.20 -42.19 6.47
N TYR A 114 2.84 -43.15 7.13
CA TYR A 114 4.26 -43.45 6.93
C TYR A 114 4.42 -44.87 6.40
N ILE A 115 4.92 -44.98 5.18
CA ILE A 115 5.11 -46.25 4.47
C ILE A 115 6.61 -46.46 4.28
N ARG A 116 7.13 -47.55 4.85
CA ARG A 116 8.55 -47.90 4.72
C ARG A 116 8.91 -48.26 3.29
N GLY A 117 8.13 -49.15 2.68
CA GLY A 117 8.35 -49.65 1.32
C GLY A 117 7.75 -48.75 0.24
N SER A 118 7.16 -49.39 -0.77
CA SER A 118 6.55 -48.74 -1.92
C SER A 118 5.03 -48.55 -1.76
N ALA A 119 4.45 -47.66 -2.57
CA ALA A 119 3.02 -47.40 -2.66
C ALA A 119 2.52 -47.54 -4.11
N GLY A 120 1.30 -48.05 -4.27
CA GLY A 120 0.68 -48.31 -5.58
C GLY A 120 0.21 -47.05 -6.32
N PHE A 121 -0.70 -47.25 -7.27
CA PHE A 121 -1.25 -46.20 -8.14
C PHE A 121 -2.08 -45.18 -7.35
N ARG A 122 -2.09 -43.93 -7.81
CA ARG A 122 -2.97 -42.86 -7.30
C ARG A 122 -2.84 -42.60 -5.79
N ALA A 123 -1.67 -42.86 -5.22
CA ALA A 123 -1.37 -42.51 -3.84
C ALA A 123 -1.57 -41.01 -3.59
N GLY A 124 -2.34 -40.65 -2.56
CA GLY A 124 -2.66 -39.26 -2.22
C GLY A 124 -3.72 -38.60 -3.10
N ILE A 125 -4.48 -39.38 -3.87
CA ILE A 125 -5.55 -38.83 -4.71
C ILE A 125 -6.59 -38.06 -3.90
N MET A 126 -6.94 -36.86 -4.36
CA MET A 126 -7.90 -35.96 -3.70
C MET A 126 -7.56 -35.63 -2.23
N MET A 127 -6.30 -35.81 -1.81
CA MET A 127 -5.84 -35.36 -0.50
C MET A 127 -6.04 -33.85 -0.37
N LYS A 128 -6.51 -33.38 0.79
CA LYS A 128 -6.99 -32.01 0.98
C LYS A 128 -6.65 -31.50 2.37
N GLU A 129 -6.59 -30.19 2.52
CA GLU A 129 -6.34 -29.52 3.79
C GLU A 129 -7.42 -28.45 4.03
N TYR A 130 -7.72 -28.16 5.29
CA TYR A 130 -8.70 -27.14 5.67
C TYR A 130 -8.42 -26.64 7.09
N GLY A 131 -8.27 -25.32 7.26
CA GLY A 131 -7.89 -24.76 8.56
C GLY A 131 -6.55 -25.31 9.03
N ASP A 132 -6.50 -25.81 10.26
CA ASP A 132 -5.30 -26.40 10.88
C ASP A 132 -5.08 -27.89 10.52
N CYS A 133 -5.94 -28.46 9.68
CA CYS A 133 -5.86 -29.87 9.30
C CYS A 133 -4.97 -30.05 8.07
N HIS A 134 -3.78 -30.62 8.27
CA HIS A 134 -2.77 -30.82 7.22
C HIS A 134 -2.32 -32.29 7.15
N PRO A 135 -2.81 -33.08 6.17
CA PRO A 135 -2.39 -34.46 6.03
C PRO A 135 -0.95 -34.55 5.50
N VAL A 136 -0.21 -35.56 5.98
CA VAL A 136 1.17 -35.82 5.57
C VAL A 136 1.33 -37.30 5.23
N MET A 137 1.90 -37.59 4.07
CA MET A 137 2.24 -38.95 3.66
C MET A 137 3.72 -39.05 3.26
N ILE A 138 4.43 -40.04 3.78
CA ILE A 138 5.82 -40.35 3.39
C ILE A 138 5.92 -41.77 2.86
N VAL A 139 6.49 -41.93 1.68
CA VAL A 139 6.78 -43.21 1.03
C VAL A 139 8.29 -43.38 0.90
N GLY A 140 8.81 -44.51 1.38
CA GLY A 140 10.25 -44.72 1.46
C GLY A 140 10.92 -45.11 0.16
N GLU A 141 10.26 -45.95 -0.64
CA GLU A 141 10.79 -46.47 -1.90
C GLU A 141 10.13 -45.81 -3.13
N LYS A 142 9.34 -46.56 -3.91
CA LYS A 142 8.69 -46.08 -5.13
C LYS A 142 7.20 -45.77 -4.91
N ILE A 143 6.68 -44.84 -5.70
CA ILE A 143 5.25 -44.52 -5.77
C ILE A 143 4.75 -44.68 -7.22
N GLY A 144 3.55 -45.25 -7.37
CA GLY A 144 2.95 -45.55 -8.66
C GLY A 144 2.54 -44.30 -9.48
N GLU A 145 1.96 -44.54 -10.66
CA GLU A 145 1.46 -43.46 -11.52
C GLU A 145 0.31 -42.69 -10.87
N TYR A 146 0.12 -41.43 -11.30
CA TYR A 146 -0.94 -40.54 -10.80
C TYR A 146 -0.87 -40.24 -9.29
N ALA A 147 0.30 -40.37 -8.67
CA ALA A 147 0.49 -39.93 -7.29
C ALA A 147 0.15 -38.43 -7.15
N GLY A 148 -0.64 -38.07 -6.13
CA GLY A 148 -1.13 -36.71 -5.91
C GLY A 148 -2.17 -36.21 -6.93
N GLU A 149 -2.86 -37.11 -7.64
CA GLU A 149 -3.88 -36.71 -8.60
C GLU A 149 -5.04 -35.95 -7.90
N TYR A 150 -5.46 -34.82 -8.47
CA TYR A 150 -6.49 -33.95 -7.89
C TYR A 150 -6.22 -33.52 -6.44
N MET A 151 -4.95 -33.53 -6.01
CA MET A 151 -4.55 -33.08 -4.68
C MET A 151 -4.89 -31.60 -4.50
N ALA A 152 -5.57 -31.27 -3.40
CA ALA A 152 -6.04 -29.93 -3.06
C ALA A 152 -5.33 -29.35 -1.83
N GLY A 153 -4.52 -30.14 -1.11
CA GLY A 153 -3.82 -29.72 0.11
C GLY A 153 -3.01 -30.84 0.75
N GLY A 154 -2.14 -30.50 1.72
CA GLY A 154 -1.27 -31.43 2.44
C GLY A 154 0.10 -31.64 1.80
N ILE A 155 0.89 -32.58 2.37
CA ILE A 155 2.26 -32.87 1.95
C ILE A 155 2.44 -34.36 1.61
N ILE A 156 3.04 -34.65 0.46
CA ILE A 156 3.55 -36.00 0.11
C ILE A 156 5.08 -35.94 -0.02
N ILE A 157 5.79 -36.86 0.61
CA ILE A 157 7.26 -36.98 0.50
C ILE A 157 7.61 -38.37 -0.01
N VAL A 158 8.42 -38.44 -1.06
CA VAL A 158 8.90 -39.69 -1.65
C VAL A 158 10.42 -39.73 -1.55
N LEU A 159 10.95 -40.68 -0.76
CA LEU A 159 12.37 -40.70 -0.40
C LEU A 159 13.25 -41.51 -1.35
N GLY A 160 12.74 -42.58 -1.96
CA GLY A 160 13.51 -43.42 -2.87
C GLY A 160 14.87 -43.91 -2.31
N TYR A 161 15.00 -44.17 -1.00
CA TYR A 161 16.30 -44.48 -0.39
C TYR A 161 16.83 -45.89 -0.76
N GLY A 162 16.01 -46.75 -1.39
CA GLY A 162 16.41 -48.05 -1.92
C GLY A 162 16.77 -48.06 -3.41
N LEU A 163 16.91 -46.90 -4.05
CA LEU A 163 17.08 -46.79 -5.51
C LEU A 163 18.54 -46.61 -5.95
N GLY A 164 18.85 -47.17 -7.12
CA GLY A 164 20.12 -46.94 -7.80
C GLY A 164 20.31 -45.50 -8.26
N ARG A 165 21.56 -45.10 -8.51
CA ARG A 165 21.90 -43.73 -8.95
C ARG A 165 21.23 -43.43 -10.30
N GLY A 166 20.38 -42.39 -10.32
CA GLY A 166 19.65 -41.95 -11.53
C GLY A 166 18.26 -42.57 -11.71
N GLU A 167 17.83 -43.46 -10.81
CA GLU A 167 16.44 -43.93 -10.80
C GLU A 167 15.51 -42.91 -10.13
N SER A 168 14.37 -42.64 -10.77
CA SER A 168 13.29 -41.85 -10.20
C SER A 168 12.41 -42.71 -9.30
N PRO A 169 12.05 -42.25 -8.08
CA PRO A 169 11.11 -42.95 -7.21
C PRO A 169 9.64 -42.76 -7.61
N VAL A 170 9.36 -41.86 -8.54
CA VAL A 170 8.01 -41.59 -9.07
C VAL A 170 7.85 -42.12 -10.49
N SER A 171 6.63 -42.46 -10.88
CA SER A 171 6.27 -42.81 -12.27
C SER A 171 5.69 -41.60 -13.03
N ARG A 172 5.01 -41.83 -14.16
CA ARG A 172 4.36 -40.79 -14.98
C ARG A 172 3.12 -40.19 -14.31
N HIS A 173 2.69 -39.05 -14.83
CA HIS A 173 1.46 -38.35 -14.42
C HIS A 173 1.45 -37.88 -12.96
N LEU A 174 2.62 -37.67 -12.35
CA LEU A 174 2.75 -37.15 -10.98
C LEU A 174 2.03 -35.80 -10.85
N ALA A 175 1.19 -35.66 -9.82
CA ALA A 175 0.43 -34.44 -9.53
C ALA A 175 -0.54 -34.00 -10.65
N SER A 176 -1.02 -34.92 -11.48
CA SER A 176 -2.03 -34.61 -12.51
C SER A 176 -3.28 -34.02 -11.86
N GLY A 177 -3.73 -32.84 -12.30
CA GLY A 177 -4.93 -32.26 -11.72
C GLY A 177 -4.72 -31.55 -10.38
N ILE A 178 -3.47 -31.33 -9.92
CA ILE A 178 -3.21 -30.68 -8.62
C ILE A 178 -3.83 -29.27 -8.52
N PHE A 179 -4.62 -29.03 -7.49
CA PHE A 179 -5.26 -27.76 -7.15
C PHE A 179 -4.57 -27.01 -6.00
N GLY A 180 -3.87 -27.74 -5.13
CA GLY A 180 -3.20 -27.27 -3.92
C GLY A 180 -2.36 -28.37 -3.27
N GLY A 181 -1.66 -28.05 -2.18
CA GLY A 181 -0.71 -28.95 -1.52
C GLY A 181 0.65 -29.04 -2.22
N GLU A 182 1.55 -29.83 -1.64
CA GLU A 182 2.96 -29.91 -2.04
C GLU A 182 3.46 -31.37 -2.07
N ILE A 183 4.28 -31.68 -3.08
CA ILE A 183 4.94 -32.99 -3.19
C ILE A 183 6.45 -32.79 -3.27
N PHE A 184 7.18 -33.54 -2.45
CA PHE A 184 8.63 -33.55 -2.39
C PHE A 184 9.18 -34.90 -2.84
N VAL A 185 10.09 -34.88 -3.80
CA VAL A 185 10.70 -36.10 -4.35
C VAL A 185 12.20 -36.02 -4.20
N ARG A 186 12.79 -36.98 -3.46
CA ARG A 186 14.23 -37.13 -3.33
C ARG A 186 14.80 -37.83 -4.57
N GLY A 187 15.91 -37.30 -5.10
CA GLY A 187 16.58 -37.85 -6.29
C GLY A 187 16.30 -37.06 -7.55
N GLU A 188 16.44 -37.70 -8.71
CA GLU A 188 16.26 -37.08 -10.03
C GLU A 188 14.83 -37.32 -10.55
N ILE A 189 14.27 -36.31 -11.22
CA ILE A 189 12.95 -36.38 -11.86
C ILE A 189 12.99 -35.73 -13.24
N SER A 190 12.36 -36.38 -14.21
CA SER A 190 12.17 -35.84 -15.57
C SER A 190 10.88 -35.03 -15.66
N SER A 191 10.89 -33.95 -16.42
CA SER A 191 9.70 -33.16 -16.74
C SER A 191 8.61 -34.00 -17.42
N SER A 192 8.97 -35.07 -18.14
CA SER A 192 8.03 -36.00 -18.77
C SER A 192 7.20 -36.83 -17.78
N GLN A 193 7.58 -36.84 -16.50
CA GLN A 193 6.88 -37.57 -15.45
C GLN A 193 5.79 -36.71 -14.77
N ILE A 194 5.81 -35.39 -15.01
CA ILE A 194 4.91 -34.43 -14.39
C ILE A 194 3.56 -34.42 -15.12
N GLY A 195 2.49 -34.44 -14.34
CA GLY A 195 1.12 -34.38 -14.79
C GLY A 195 0.66 -32.97 -15.17
N ASN A 196 -0.42 -32.89 -15.94
CA ASN A 196 -1.02 -31.61 -16.32
C ASN A 196 -1.40 -30.79 -15.07
N GLY A 197 -1.11 -29.49 -15.09
CA GLY A 197 -1.40 -28.55 -14.00
C GLY A 197 -0.35 -28.48 -12.89
N ALA A 198 0.68 -29.33 -12.93
CA ALA A 198 1.78 -29.34 -11.97
C ALA A 198 3.06 -28.70 -12.55
N PHE A 199 3.79 -28.02 -11.68
CA PHE A 199 5.08 -27.41 -11.92
C PHE A 199 6.13 -28.10 -11.05
N VAL A 200 7.30 -28.38 -11.61
CA VAL A 200 8.44 -28.98 -10.91
C VAL A 200 9.62 -28.01 -10.89
N GLU A 201 10.23 -27.86 -9.72
CA GLU A 201 11.50 -27.15 -9.55
C GLU A 201 12.39 -27.87 -8.55
N LYS A 202 13.69 -27.56 -8.55
CA LYS A 202 14.59 -28.06 -7.52
C LYS A 202 14.23 -27.40 -6.18
N ALA A 203 14.06 -28.19 -5.13
CA ALA A 203 13.70 -27.69 -3.81
C ALA A 203 14.82 -26.79 -3.26
N LYS A 204 14.45 -25.64 -2.72
CA LYS A 204 15.38 -24.73 -2.03
C LYS A 204 15.65 -25.25 -0.63
N TRP A 205 16.71 -24.74 0.00
CA TRP A 205 17.04 -25.11 1.39
C TRP A 205 15.86 -24.88 2.35
N ILE A 206 15.13 -23.77 2.20
CA ILE A 206 13.96 -23.46 3.04
C ILE A 206 12.81 -24.46 2.86
N ASP A 207 12.67 -25.04 1.67
CA ASP A 207 11.63 -26.04 1.40
C ASP A 207 11.98 -27.37 2.09
N VAL A 208 13.25 -27.76 2.04
CA VAL A 208 13.76 -28.97 2.71
C VAL A 208 13.68 -28.84 4.23
N GLU A 209 14.02 -27.67 4.78
CA GLU A 209 13.91 -27.43 6.22
C GLU A 209 12.46 -27.52 6.72
N ARG A 210 11.47 -27.11 5.90
CA ARG A 210 10.04 -27.24 6.23
C ARG A 210 9.58 -28.68 6.39
N ILE A 211 10.10 -29.59 5.57
CA ILE A 211 9.74 -31.02 5.62
C ILE A 211 10.64 -31.85 6.55
N ARG A 212 11.76 -31.28 7.02
CA ARG A 212 12.76 -31.95 7.86
C ARG A 212 12.16 -32.65 9.07
N ARG A 213 11.27 -31.99 9.81
CA ARG A 213 10.61 -32.56 11.00
C ARG A 213 9.90 -33.89 10.73
N TYR A 214 9.30 -34.02 9.55
CA TYR A 214 8.57 -35.25 9.17
C TYR A 214 9.54 -36.35 8.75
N ILE A 215 10.64 -35.99 8.10
CA ILE A 215 11.72 -36.93 7.76
C ILE A 215 12.40 -37.43 9.05
N GLU A 216 12.67 -36.57 10.03
CA GLU A 216 13.23 -36.94 11.33
C GLU A 216 12.33 -37.92 12.09
N GLU A 217 11.02 -37.68 12.09
CA GLU A 217 10.03 -38.59 12.65
C GLU A 217 10.03 -39.95 11.93
N TYR A 218 9.97 -39.94 10.61
CA TYR A 218 10.02 -41.14 9.78
C TYR A 218 11.30 -41.96 10.00
N CYS A 219 12.46 -41.30 10.05
CA CYS A 219 13.76 -41.94 10.29
C CYS A 219 13.81 -42.60 11.67
N ARG A 220 13.27 -41.95 12.71
CA ARG A 220 13.18 -42.55 14.06
C ARG A 220 12.29 -43.80 14.07
N ILE A 221 11.14 -43.76 13.39
CA ILE A 221 10.20 -44.89 13.34
C ILE A 221 10.83 -46.11 12.66
N PHE A 222 11.52 -45.90 11.54
CA PHE A 222 12.09 -47.01 10.74
C PHE A 222 13.58 -47.27 10.98
N SER A 223 14.18 -46.58 11.95
CA SER A 223 15.61 -46.69 12.28
C SER A 223 16.53 -46.43 11.07
N LEU A 224 16.28 -45.34 10.36
CA LEU A 224 17.05 -44.90 9.19
C LEU A 224 17.99 -43.75 9.53
N ASN A 225 19.08 -43.62 8.77
CA ASN A 225 20.01 -42.49 8.89
C ASN A 225 19.46 -41.26 8.15
N ILE A 226 19.21 -40.18 8.89
CA ILE A 226 18.68 -38.94 8.30
C ILE A 226 19.68 -38.26 7.37
N ASP A 227 20.97 -38.27 7.70
CA ASP A 227 21.99 -37.59 6.91
C ASP A 227 22.12 -38.23 5.52
N GLU A 228 21.95 -39.55 5.44
CA GLU A 228 21.91 -40.27 4.16
C GLU A 228 20.69 -39.89 3.32
N ILE A 229 19.53 -39.68 3.95
CA ILE A 229 18.33 -39.22 3.25
C ILE A 229 18.51 -37.79 2.76
N LEU A 230 18.99 -36.88 3.61
CA LEU A 230 19.14 -35.45 3.29
C LEU A 230 20.35 -35.15 2.39
N SER A 231 21.26 -36.11 2.18
CA SER A 231 22.43 -35.94 1.30
C SER A 231 22.09 -35.73 -0.18
N SER A 232 20.89 -36.14 -0.60
CA SER A 232 20.42 -36.02 -1.99
C SER A 232 19.58 -34.76 -2.20
N SER A 233 19.58 -34.28 -3.44
CA SER A 233 18.68 -33.20 -3.87
C SER A 233 17.22 -33.62 -3.74
N PHE A 234 16.35 -32.66 -3.42
CA PHE A 234 14.91 -32.80 -3.51
C PHE A 234 14.38 -31.95 -4.67
N TYR A 235 13.32 -32.42 -5.29
CA TYR A 235 12.45 -31.65 -6.18
C TYR A 235 11.16 -31.33 -5.47
N HIS A 236 10.67 -30.12 -5.71
CA HIS A 236 9.42 -29.60 -5.19
C HIS A 236 8.42 -29.49 -6.34
N ILE A 237 7.28 -30.18 -6.19
CA ILE A 237 6.18 -30.19 -7.15
C ILE A 237 4.97 -29.51 -6.52
N ARG A 238 4.41 -28.56 -7.25
CA ARG A 238 3.26 -27.73 -6.83
C ARG A 238 2.38 -27.38 -8.03
N ARG A 239 1.22 -26.78 -7.78
CA ARG A 239 0.34 -26.28 -8.84
C ARG A 239 0.95 -25.15 -9.68
N ILE A 240 0.56 -25.09 -10.96
CA ILE A 240 0.83 -23.94 -11.84
C ILE A 240 -0.21 -22.84 -11.55
N GLY A 241 0.27 -21.65 -11.17
CA GLY A 241 -0.58 -20.49 -10.90
C GLY A 241 -1.60 -20.70 -9.78
N GLU A 242 -2.62 -19.85 -9.71
CA GLU A 242 -3.66 -19.95 -8.67
C GLU A 242 -4.87 -20.82 -9.08
N ARG A 243 -5.11 -21.01 -10.37
CA ARG A 243 -6.24 -21.78 -10.91
C ARG A 243 -5.83 -22.56 -12.17
N PRO A 244 -5.02 -23.63 -12.03
CA PRO A 244 -4.49 -24.39 -13.18
C PRO A 244 -5.58 -24.96 -14.11
N PHE A 245 -6.81 -25.15 -13.61
CA PHE A 245 -7.95 -25.66 -14.37
C PHE A 245 -9.16 -24.72 -14.39
N GLY A 246 -8.96 -23.43 -14.09
CA GLY A 246 -10.04 -22.45 -14.06
C GLY A 246 -10.83 -22.34 -15.38
N GLY A 247 -10.22 -22.72 -16.52
CA GLY A 247 -10.86 -22.76 -17.84
C GLY A 247 -11.55 -24.08 -18.22
N LEU A 248 -11.40 -25.16 -17.45
CA LEU A 248 -12.02 -26.47 -17.74
C LEU A 248 -13.38 -26.64 -17.07
N TYR A 249 -13.59 -26.02 -15.91
CA TYR A 249 -14.93 -25.93 -15.32
C TYR A 249 -15.77 -25.01 -16.19
N VAL A 250 -16.97 -25.48 -16.57
CA VAL A 250 -17.92 -24.79 -17.46
C VAL A 250 -17.77 -23.28 -17.29
N PRO A 251 -17.19 -22.54 -18.26
CA PRO A 251 -17.24 -21.10 -18.19
C PRO A 251 -18.72 -20.79 -18.18
N SER A 252 -19.18 -20.18 -17.09
CA SER A 252 -20.54 -19.68 -17.00
C SER A 252 -20.84 -18.98 -18.32
N ASN A 253 -21.80 -19.56 -19.06
CA ASN A 253 -22.21 -19.09 -20.38
C ASN A 253 -22.32 -17.57 -20.33
N LYS A 254 -21.50 -16.89 -21.13
CA LYS A 254 -21.58 -15.46 -21.41
C LYS A 254 -22.04 -14.61 -20.21
N VAL A 255 -21.31 -14.61 -19.10
CA VAL A 255 -21.65 -13.70 -17.98
C VAL A 255 -21.07 -12.32 -18.24
N SER A 256 -21.62 -11.63 -19.23
CA SER A 256 -22.39 -10.41 -19.01
C SER A 256 -23.06 -10.00 -20.34
N SER A 257 -24.30 -9.53 -20.26
CA SER A 257 -25.00 -8.83 -21.32
C SER A 257 -24.63 -7.34 -21.25
N GLY A 258 -23.66 -6.90 -22.05
CA GLY A 258 -23.41 -5.49 -22.33
C GLY A 258 -22.45 -4.74 -21.40
N VAL A 259 -21.52 -5.41 -20.71
CA VAL A 259 -20.38 -4.74 -20.04
C VAL A 259 -19.04 -5.39 -20.41
N ARG A 260 -18.00 -4.57 -20.58
CA ARG A 260 -16.64 -5.00 -20.92
C ARG A 260 -15.62 -4.46 -19.91
N PRO A 261 -14.56 -5.22 -19.60
CA PRO A 261 -13.46 -4.69 -18.81
C PRO A 261 -12.63 -3.69 -19.62
N VAL A 262 -12.15 -2.64 -18.97
CA VAL A 262 -11.27 -1.62 -19.54
C VAL A 262 -10.13 -1.35 -18.56
N HIS A 263 -8.90 -1.33 -19.07
CA HIS A 263 -7.73 -0.90 -18.30
C HIS A 263 -7.62 0.62 -18.33
N ILE A 264 -7.71 1.26 -17.17
CA ILE A 264 -7.68 2.71 -17.02
C ILE A 264 -6.89 3.11 -15.78
N ASN A 265 -6.02 4.11 -15.93
CA ASN A 265 -5.41 4.78 -14.79
C ASN A 265 -6.28 5.98 -14.40
N LEU A 266 -6.67 6.02 -13.14
CA LEU A 266 -7.51 7.05 -12.55
C LEU A 266 -6.75 7.83 -11.50
N LEU A 267 -7.24 9.02 -11.16
CA LEU A 267 -6.57 9.90 -10.23
C LEU A 267 -6.58 9.28 -8.82
N PRO A 268 -5.41 9.08 -8.18
CA PRO A 268 -5.36 8.60 -6.81
C PRO A 268 -6.03 9.58 -5.84
N PRO A 269 -6.68 9.14 -4.75
CA PRO A 269 -7.34 10.05 -3.80
C PRO A 269 -6.38 11.08 -3.18
N CYS A 270 -5.13 10.68 -2.95
CA CYS A 270 -4.09 11.58 -2.43
C CYS A 270 -3.66 12.66 -3.43
N ALA A 271 -3.72 12.39 -4.74
CA ALA A 271 -3.41 13.35 -5.78
C ALA A 271 -4.59 14.30 -6.01
N SER A 272 -5.81 13.76 -6.01
CA SER A 272 -7.07 14.51 -6.08
C SER A 272 -7.21 15.53 -4.94
N ALA A 273 -6.86 15.14 -3.72
CA ALA A 273 -6.88 16.04 -2.57
C ALA A 273 -5.70 17.02 -2.51
N CYS A 274 -4.65 16.80 -3.30
CA CYS A 274 -3.50 17.69 -3.35
C CYS A 274 -3.81 18.87 -4.28
N PRO A 275 -3.78 20.13 -3.83
CA PRO A 275 -4.05 21.27 -4.72
C PRO A 275 -3.13 21.33 -5.95
N VAL A 276 -1.90 20.82 -5.82
CA VAL A 276 -0.92 20.76 -6.91
C VAL A 276 -1.16 19.55 -7.84
N GLY A 277 -1.85 18.51 -7.38
CA GLY A 277 -2.12 17.29 -8.15
C GLY A 277 -0.98 16.26 -8.15
N ILE A 278 -0.10 16.27 -7.13
CA ILE A 278 1.11 15.42 -7.11
C ILE A 278 0.74 13.92 -7.09
N PRO A 279 1.19 13.11 -8.07
CA PRO A 279 0.83 11.70 -8.20
C PRO A 279 1.72 10.81 -7.32
N ASN A 280 1.55 10.89 -6.00
CA ASN A 280 2.38 10.17 -5.02
C ASN A 280 2.56 8.65 -5.32
N PRO A 281 1.53 7.88 -5.75
CA PRO A 281 1.72 6.48 -6.15
C PRO A 281 2.79 6.27 -7.22
N MET A 282 2.80 7.11 -8.26
CA MET A 282 3.78 7.00 -9.34
C MET A 282 5.19 7.39 -8.89
N ILE A 283 5.29 8.37 -7.99
CA ILE A 283 6.56 8.79 -7.39
C ILE A 283 7.10 7.67 -6.50
N ILE A 284 6.27 7.15 -5.60
CA ILE A 284 6.64 6.07 -4.68
C ILE A 284 7.04 4.81 -5.46
N GLN A 285 6.34 4.46 -6.53
CA GLN A 285 6.70 3.30 -7.36
C GLN A 285 8.08 3.46 -8.03
N ARG A 286 8.42 4.65 -8.49
CA ARG A 286 9.77 4.93 -9.03
C ARG A 286 10.83 4.84 -7.94
N LEU A 287 10.57 5.41 -6.76
CA LEU A 287 11.47 5.28 -5.61
C LEU A 287 11.67 3.83 -5.17
N LYS A 288 10.60 3.03 -5.12
CA LYS A 288 10.66 1.57 -4.82
C LYS A 288 11.54 0.80 -5.79
N THR A 289 11.49 1.16 -7.06
CA THR A 289 12.23 0.49 -8.13
C THR A 289 13.64 1.06 -8.35
N GLY A 290 14.12 1.92 -7.44
CA GLY A 290 15.46 2.54 -7.52
C GLY A 290 15.58 3.65 -8.57
N ARG A 291 14.50 4.02 -9.25
CA ARG A 291 14.45 5.07 -10.29
C ARG A 291 14.28 6.46 -9.67
N VAL A 292 15.22 6.84 -8.82
CA VAL A 292 15.15 8.07 -8.01
C VAL A 292 15.13 9.32 -8.89
N GLU A 293 15.99 9.37 -9.93
CA GLU A 293 16.06 10.53 -10.83
C GLU A 293 14.73 10.74 -11.58
N GLU A 294 14.11 9.67 -12.10
CA GLU A 294 12.79 9.76 -12.75
C GLU A 294 11.69 10.20 -11.76
N ALA A 295 11.77 9.79 -10.50
CA ALA A 295 10.84 10.25 -9.46
C ALA A 295 10.97 11.75 -9.23
N PHE A 296 12.21 12.24 -9.19
CA PHE A 296 12.55 13.65 -9.03
C PHE A 296 12.13 14.50 -10.23
N GLU A 297 12.39 14.05 -11.45
CA GLU A 297 11.89 14.70 -12.66
C GLU A 297 10.36 14.77 -12.68
N LEU A 298 9.68 13.69 -12.25
CA LEU A 298 8.23 13.70 -12.15
C LEU A 298 7.75 14.73 -11.12
N ILE A 299 8.33 14.79 -9.93
CA ILE A 299 7.92 15.77 -8.92
C ILE A 299 8.12 17.21 -9.43
N ASP A 300 9.19 17.46 -10.18
CA ASP A 300 9.50 18.80 -10.72
C ASP A 300 8.47 19.32 -11.72
N GLU A 301 7.75 18.43 -12.42
CA GLU A 301 6.60 18.82 -13.23
C GLU A 301 5.46 19.42 -12.40
N TYR A 302 5.45 19.19 -11.09
CA TYR A 302 4.38 19.64 -10.19
C TYR A 302 4.83 20.77 -9.26
N THR A 303 6.00 20.67 -8.64
CA THR A 303 6.43 21.65 -7.64
C THR A 303 7.95 21.82 -7.59
N PRO A 304 8.46 23.06 -7.48
CA PRO A 304 9.86 23.28 -7.11
C PRO A 304 10.14 23.02 -5.63
N PHE A 305 9.12 23.11 -4.75
CA PHE A 305 9.23 23.03 -3.29
C PHE A 305 9.05 21.60 -2.78
N ARG A 306 9.92 20.69 -3.25
CA ARG A 306 9.80 19.26 -2.95
C ARG A 306 9.95 18.97 -1.45
N TYR A 307 10.83 19.70 -0.76
CA TYR A 307 11.12 19.47 0.65
C TYR A 307 10.42 20.48 1.55
N SER A 308 10.66 21.77 1.30
CA SER A 308 10.18 22.87 2.14
C SER A 308 8.65 22.91 2.23
N CYS A 309 7.94 22.58 1.15
CA CYS A 309 6.49 22.43 1.19
C CYS A 309 6.07 21.02 1.60
N CYS A 310 6.39 19.99 0.79
CA CYS A 310 5.80 18.66 0.97
C CYS A 310 6.31 17.90 2.21
N GLY A 311 7.53 18.18 2.66
CA GLY A 311 8.11 17.58 3.86
C GLY A 311 7.86 18.35 5.15
N MET A 312 7.74 19.68 5.10
CA MET A 312 7.74 20.54 6.30
C MET A 312 6.43 21.29 6.53
N VAL A 313 6.01 22.10 5.56
CA VAL A 313 4.91 23.07 5.76
C VAL A 313 3.53 22.51 5.47
N CYS A 314 3.40 21.59 4.52
CA CYS A 314 2.09 21.11 4.05
C CYS A 314 1.31 20.40 5.19
N PRO A 315 0.02 20.71 5.40
CA PRO A 315 -0.79 20.07 6.46
C PRO A 315 -1.21 18.64 6.11
N GLY A 316 -0.81 18.11 4.95
CA GLY A 316 -1.00 16.69 4.61
C GLY A 316 -2.39 16.30 4.12
N LEU A 317 -3.05 17.13 3.29
CA LEU A 317 -4.34 16.80 2.67
C LEU A 317 -4.32 15.45 1.92
N CYS A 318 -3.19 15.13 1.29
CA CYS A 318 -2.96 13.84 0.64
C CYS A 318 -3.00 12.65 1.62
N LYS A 319 -2.55 12.85 2.87
CA LYS A 319 -2.61 11.84 3.94
C LYS A 319 -4.02 11.69 4.47
N ALA A 320 -4.73 12.80 4.69
CA ALA A 320 -6.14 12.78 5.09
C ALA A 320 -7.02 12.03 4.06
N ALA A 321 -6.71 12.16 2.78
CA ALA A 321 -7.41 11.44 1.71
C ALA A 321 -6.90 10.01 1.45
N CYS A 322 -5.85 9.53 2.11
CA CYS A 322 -5.22 8.25 1.82
C CYS A 322 -6.20 7.08 2.00
N THR A 323 -6.20 6.12 1.08
CA THR A 323 -7.03 4.90 1.21
C THR A 323 -6.49 3.97 2.31
N ARG A 324 -5.18 4.03 2.61
CA ARG A 324 -4.54 3.21 3.65
C ARG A 324 -5.14 3.44 5.04
N SER A 325 -5.72 4.63 5.28
CA SER A 325 -6.40 4.98 6.53
C SER A 325 -7.61 4.08 6.88
N SER A 326 -8.12 3.28 5.94
CA SER A 326 -9.16 2.27 6.24
C SER A 326 -8.59 0.94 6.75
N LEU A 327 -7.26 0.80 6.80
CA LEU A 327 -6.55 -0.38 7.30
C LEU A 327 -5.78 -0.05 8.59
N ASP A 328 -4.95 0.99 8.53
CA ASP A 328 -4.09 1.45 9.62
C ASP A 328 -3.84 2.97 9.49
N GLU A 329 -2.59 3.44 9.64
CA GLU A 329 -2.22 4.85 9.44
C GLU A 329 -1.97 5.20 7.96
N PRO A 330 -2.28 6.45 7.53
CA PRO A 330 -1.95 6.91 6.18
C PRO A 330 -0.45 6.81 5.89
N VAL A 331 -0.11 6.68 4.61
CA VAL A 331 1.29 6.73 4.15
C VAL A 331 1.88 8.11 4.50
N LYS A 332 3.04 8.11 5.15
CA LYS A 332 3.76 9.29 5.65
C LYS A 332 4.56 9.96 4.53
N ILE A 333 3.83 10.60 3.62
CA ILE A 333 4.40 11.32 2.46
C ILE A 333 5.43 12.38 2.88
N ASP A 334 5.24 13.02 4.02
CA ASP A 334 6.17 13.99 4.58
C ASP A 334 7.50 13.35 4.98
N GLU A 335 7.49 12.16 5.58
CA GLU A 335 8.73 11.42 5.90
C GLU A 335 9.44 10.94 4.64
N ILE A 336 8.69 10.48 3.64
CA ILE A 336 9.24 10.12 2.32
C ILE A 336 9.91 11.34 1.67
N ALA A 337 9.24 12.49 1.64
CA ALA A 337 9.79 13.73 1.09
C ALA A 337 11.05 14.18 1.84
N LYS A 338 11.11 13.97 3.16
CA LYS A 338 12.30 14.27 3.96
C LYS A 338 13.46 13.32 3.68
N LYS A 339 13.18 12.02 3.60
CA LYS A 339 14.20 10.99 3.34
C LYS A 339 14.82 11.16 1.96
N TYR A 340 13.98 11.31 0.94
CA TYR A 340 14.39 11.52 -0.45
C TYR A 340 14.49 13.02 -0.76
N HIS A 341 15.15 13.77 0.12
CA HIS A 341 15.31 15.20 -0.06
C HIS A 341 16.04 15.51 -1.38
N PRO A 342 15.78 16.69 -1.98
CA PRO A 342 16.17 16.98 -3.35
C PRO A 342 17.69 17.19 -3.44
N THR A 343 18.33 16.36 -4.24
CA THR A 343 19.68 16.55 -4.75
C THR A 343 19.64 16.34 -6.27
N GLY A 344 20.64 16.82 -7.01
CA GLY A 344 20.72 16.61 -8.46
C GLY A 344 20.45 17.87 -9.30
N LYS A 345 20.70 17.74 -10.61
CA LYS A 345 20.58 18.84 -11.59
C LYS A 345 19.12 19.04 -11.98
N VAL A 346 18.71 20.29 -12.12
CA VAL A 346 17.37 20.60 -12.65
C VAL A 346 17.38 20.43 -14.16
N ARG A 347 16.45 19.63 -14.67
CA ARG A 347 16.31 19.40 -16.12
C ARG A 347 15.54 20.53 -16.80
N ILE A 348 16.14 21.06 -17.87
CA ILE A 348 15.46 21.89 -18.87
C ILE A 348 14.75 20.93 -19.85
N LEU A 349 13.46 21.17 -20.07
CA LEU A 349 12.55 20.34 -20.86
C LEU A 349 12.59 20.68 -22.35
N GLU A 350 12.75 21.96 -22.68
CA GLU A 350 12.64 22.47 -24.05
C GLU A 350 13.82 23.40 -24.39
N GLY A 351 14.06 23.58 -25.70
CA GLY A 351 15.06 24.54 -26.19
C GLY A 351 14.69 25.99 -25.88
N LYS A 352 15.68 26.88 -25.96
CA LYS A 352 15.51 28.32 -25.72
C LYS A 352 14.44 28.93 -26.63
N LYS A 353 13.54 29.72 -26.06
CA LYS A 353 12.48 30.46 -26.75
C LYS A 353 12.79 31.96 -26.78
N SER A 354 12.18 32.69 -27.71
CA SER A 354 12.40 34.13 -27.88
C SER A 354 11.54 34.99 -26.96
N ARG A 355 10.45 34.45 -26.42
CA ARG A 355 9.50 35.18 -25.57
C ARG A 355 10.07 35.41 -24.18
N ARG A 356 9.85 36.63 -23.66
CA ARG A 356 10.29 37.08 -22.34
C ARG A 356 9.10 37.26 -21.41
N ILE A 357 9.23 36.83 -20.16
CA ILE A 357 8.15 36.85 -19.17
C ILE A 357 8.63 37.51 -17.89
N ALA A 358 7.86 38.46 -17.38
CA ALA A 358 8.10 39.04 -16.05
C ALA A 358 7.15 38.45 -15.02
N ILE A 359 7.67 38.22 -13.82
CA ILE A 359 6.90 37.76 -12.67
C ILE A 359 7.11 38.75 -11.52
N ILE A 360 6.03 39.29 -10.98
CA ILE A 360 6.07 40.27 -9.89
C ILE A 360 5.71 39.55 -8.60
N GLY A 361 6.70 39.34 -7.74
CA GLY A 361 6.62 38.58 -6.49
C GLY A 361 7.42 37.28 -6.55
N GLY A 362 8.44 37.17 -5.70
CA GLY A 362 9.29 35.99 -5.52
C GLY A 362 8.78 35.02 -4.46
N GLY A 363 7.45 34.97 -4.24
CA GLY A 363 6.79 34.02 -3.33
C GLY A 363 6.51 32.65 -3.97
N PRO A 364 5.80 31.74 -3.28
CA PRO A 364 5.57 30.37 -3.76
C PRO A 364 4.90 30.29 -5.14
N ALA A 365 3.92 31.15 -5.42
CA ALA A 365 3.24 31.18 -6.71
C ALA A 365 4.17 31.68 -7.83
N GLY A 366 4.88 32.79 -7.60
CA GLY A 366 5.80 33.37 -8.58
C GLY A 366 6.98 32.45 -8.88
N LEU A 367 7.58 31.85 -7.86
CA LEU A 367 8.67 30.88 -8.01
C LEU A 367 8.21 29.58 -8.68
N SER A 368 6.98 29.11 -8.40
CA SER A 368 6.40 27.97 -9.12
C SER A 368 6.19 28.28 -10.61
N ALA A 369 5.69 29.48 -10.94
CA ALA A 369 5.55 29.90 -12.33
C ALA A 369 6.92 30.04 -13.03
N ALA A 370 7.88 30.69 -12.37
CA ALA A 370 9.24 30.88 -12.90
C ALA A 370 9.92 29.54 -13.18
N TRP A 371 9.78 28.60 -12.25
CA TRP A 371 10.27 27.23 -12.38
C TRP A 371 9.71 26.54 -13.64
N GLN A 372 8.40 26.56 -13.82
CA GLN A 372 7.75 25.87 -14.95
C GLN A 372 8.08 26.51 -16.30
N LEU A 373 8.17 27.84 -16.36
CA LEU A 373 8.46 28.59 -17.60
C LEU A 373 9.94 28.50 -17.98
N SER A 374 10.86 28.67 -17.03
CA SER A 374 12.29 28.60 -17.28
C SER A 374 12.72 27.19 -17.71
N ARG A 375 12.16 26.14 -17.09
CA ARG A 375 12.37 24.75 -17.55
C ARG A 375 11.85 24.50 -18.97
N ARG A 376 10.90 25.29 -19.47
CA ARG A 376 10.40 25.24 -20.85
C ARG A 376 11.11 26.22 -21.79
N GLY A 377 12.26 26.75 -21.38
CA GLY A 377 13.16 27.52 -22.23
C GLY A 377 12.79 28.99 -22.42
N TYR A 378 11.80 29.52 -21.68
CA TYR A 378 11.48 30.95 -21.69
C TYR A 378 12.50 31.77 -20.91
N ASP A 379 12.71 33.01 -21.34
CA ASP A 379 13.49 34.00 -20.59
C ASP A 379 12.60 34.63 -19.52
N VAL A 380 12.96 34.45 -18.24
CA VAL A 380 12.10 34.78 -17.10
C VAL A 380 12.83 35.69 -16.12
N ASP A 381 12.22 36.83 -15.81
CA ASP A 381 12.68 37.77 -14.80
C ASP A 381 11.67 37.86 -13.65
N VAL A 382 12.12 37.67 -12.41
CA VAL A 382 11.34 37.75 -11.18
C VAL A 382 11.71 39.03 -10.44
N TYR A 383 10.73 39.93 -10.29
CA TYR A 383 10.83 41.16 -9.50
C TYR A 383 10.36 40.89 -8.08
N GLU A 384 11.24 41.08 -7.10
CA GLU A 384 10.96 40.89 -5.68
C GLU A 384 11.20 42.21 -4.93
N LYS A 385 10.22 42.58 -4.09
CA LYS A 385 10.26 43.79 -3.26
C LYS A 385 11.37 43.71 -2.21
N GLU A 386 11.58 42.52 -1.67
CA GLU A 386 12.55 42.26 -0.61
C GLU A 386 13.93 41.85 -1.16
N GLU A 387 14.95 41.81 -0.31
CA GLU A 387 16.29 41.31 -0.67
C GLU A 387 16.36 39.77 -0.80
N ASN A 388 15.34 39.07 -0.29
CA ASN A 388 15.28 37.61 -0.28
C ASN A 388 14.04 37.12 -1.01
N ILE A 389 14.22 36.11 -1.86
CA ILE A 389 13.11 35.36 -2.46
C ILE A 389 12.55 34.33 -1.46
N GLY A 390 11.37 33.80 -1.77
CA GLY A 390 10.64 32.81 -0.97
C GLY A 390 9.32 33.36 -0.39
N GLY A 391 9.11 34.67 -0.40
CA GLY A 391 7.90 35.32 0.13
C GLY A 391 7.59 34.87 1.57
N LYS A 392 6.32 34.61 1.88
CA LYS A 392 5.88 34.19 3.22
C LYS A 392 6.58 32.94 3.75
N LEU A 393 7.08 32.02 2.90
CA LEU A 393 7.89 30.88 3.35
C LEU A 393 9.17 31.33 4.05
N ALA A 394 9.82 32.37 3.51
CA ALA A 394 11.05 32.91 4.04
C ALA A 394 10.80 33.92 5.16
N SER A 395 9.71 34.70 5.07
CA SER A 395 9.49 35.87 5.93
C SER A 395 8.54 35.66 7.10
N ASN A 396 7.63 34.69 7.06
CA ASN A 396 6.52 34.59 8.02
C ASN A 396 6.32 33.21 8.64
N ILE A 397 6.74 32.13 7.98
CA ILE A 397 6.60 30.78 8.57
C ILE A 397 7.65 30.60 9.69
N PRO A 398 7.25 30.22 10.92
CA PRO A 398 8.17 30.08 12.04
C PRO A 398 9.38 29.18 11.77
N GLU A 399 10.53 29.48 12.41
CA GLU A 399 11.78 28.74 12.23
C GLU A 399 11.67 27.26 12.63
N GLU A 400 10.92 26.95 13.68
CA GLU A 400 10.67 25.56 14.11
C GLU A 400 9.90 24.76 13.04
N ARG A 401 8.99 25.42 12.31
CA ARG A 401 8.15 24.79 11.29
C ARG A 401 8.86 24.67 9.95
N LEU A 402 9.60 25.70 9.56
CA LEU A 402 10.41 25.72 8.34
C LEU A 402 11.74 26.42 8.61
N PRO A 403 12.79 25.66 8.98
CA PRO A 403 14.12 26.21 9.17
C PRO A 403 14.64 26.83 7.86
N ARG A 404 15.38 27.94 7.95
CA ARG A 404 15.87 28.64 6.76
C ARG A 404 16.76 27.75 5.88
N ALA A 405 17.63 26.98 6.51
CA ALA A 405 18.51 26.04 5.81
C ALA A 405 17.75 25.00 4.97
N GLU A 406 16.54 24.63 5.37
CA GLU A 406 15.71 23.67 4.64
C GLU A 406 14.96 24.31 3.47
N LEU A 407 14.52 25.56 3.61
CA LEU A 407 13.99 26.34 2.50
C LEU A 407 15.06 26.61 1.44
N ASP A 408 16.27 26.94 1.86
CA ASP A 408 17.39 27.26 0.98
C ASP A 408 17.78 26.08 0.06
N LYS A 409 17.48 24.83 0.44
CA LYS A 409 17.69 23.66 -0.43
C LYS A 409 16.83 23.73 -1.69
N ASP A 410 15.56 24.11 -1.58
CA ASP A 410 14.69 24.28 -2.74
C ASP A 410 14.99 25.59 -3.47
N LEU A 411 15.29 26.69 -2.76
CA LEU A 411 15.64 27.97 -3.39
C LEU A 411 16.88 27.86 -4.27
N LYS A 412 17.96 27.22 -3.80
CA LYS A 412 19.18 26.99 -4.59
C LYS A 412 18.92 26.22 -5.88
N ARG A 413 17.96 25.28 -5.87
CA ARG A 413 17.56 24.55 -7.08
C ARG A 413 16.85 25.48 -8.07
N ILE A 414 15.96 26.33 -7.58
CA ILE A 414 15.29 27.33 -8.42
C ILE A 414 16.32 28.31 -8.99
N GLU A 415 17.27 28.79 -8.18
CA GLU A 415 18.36 29.67 -8.60
C GLU A 415 19.35 29.03 -9.60
N SER A 416 19.37 27.69 -9.70
CA SER A 416 20.20 26.99 -10.70
C SER A 416 19.65 27.09 -12.12
N LEU A 417 18.39 27.51 -12.28
CA LEU A 417 17.79 27.80 -13.58
C LEU A 417 18.18 29.20 -14.06
N PRO A 418 18.19 29.46 -15.38
CA PRO A 418 18.47 30.79 -15.94
C PRO A 418 17.28 31.73 -15.71
N ILE A 419 17.05 32.13 -14.46
CA ILE A 419 16.02 33.08 -14.03
C ILE A 419 16.71 34.34 -13.52
N GLY A 420 16.35 35.51 -14.04
CA GLY A 420 16.84 36.78 -13.52
C GLY A 420 16.08 37.17 -12.26
N PHE A 421 16.77 37.31 -11.13
CA PHE A 421 16.16 37.77 -9.88
C PHE A 421 16.50 39.25 -9.64
N ILE A 422 15.51 40.12 -9.80
CA ILE A 422 15.60 41.56 -9.55
C ILE A 422 15.01 41.83 -8.17
N LYS A 423 15.88 41.86 -7.16
CA LYS A 423 15.52 41.98 -5.73
C LYS A 423 15.55 43.45 -5.28
N GLY A 424 14.90 43.76 -4.15
CA GLY A 424 14.86 45.12 -3.59
C GLY A 424 14.04 46.12 -4.42
N VAL A 425 13.20 45.65 -5.35
CA VAL A 425 12.43 46.51 -6.27
C VAL A 425 10.94 46.41 -5.96
N CYS A 426 10.40 47.47 -5.36
CA CYS A 426 8.96 47.65 -5.27
C CYS A 426 8.41 48.09 -6.64
N VAL A 427 7.49 47.31 -7.21
CA VAL A 427 6.87 47.65 -8.49
C VAL A 427 5.70 48.61 -8.26
N ASP A 428 5.95 49.89 -8.52
CA ASP A 428 4.90 50.91 -8.59
C ASP A 428 4.25 50.95 -9.99
N GLY A 429 3.33 51.90 -10.22
CA GLY A 429 2.65 51.99 -11.51
C GLY A 429 3.49 52.46 -12.69
N ALA A 430 4.55 53.24 -12.45
CA ALA A 430 5.48 53.59 -13.51
C ALA A 430 6.30 52.36 -13.92
N LYS A 431 6.80 51.63 -12.92
CA LYS A 431 7.57 50.41 -13.13
C LYS A 431 6.74 49.29 -13.74
N PHE A 432 5.47 49.16 -13.36
CA PHE A 432 4.56 48.18 -13.95
C PHE A 432 4.35 48.43 -15.45
N ARG A 433 4.19 49.70 -15.87
CA ARG A 433 4.11 50.06 -17.29
C ARG A 433 5.39 49.73 -18.05
N GLU A 434 6.54 50.08 -17.49
CA GLU A 434 7.85 49.73 -18.06
C GLU A 434 8.00 48.21 -18.25
N ILE A 435 7.63 47.42 -17.24
CA ILE A 435 7.64 45.95 -17.32
C ILE A 435 6.71 45.50 -18.44
N ARG A 436 5.48 46.02 -18.52
CA ARG A 436 4.52 45.59 -19.54
C ARG A 436 4.98 45.88 -20.97
N GLU A 437 5.76 46.93 -21.19
CA GLU A 437 6.34 47.25 -22.50
C GLU A 437 7.56 46.37 -22.84
N LYS A 438 8.28 45.90 -21.82
CA LYS A 438 9.54 45.14 -21.96
C LYS A 438 9.33 43.62 -22.16
N TYR A 439 8.23 43.05 -21.69
CA TYR A 439 7.99 41.59 -21.67
C TYR A 439 6.73 41.21 -22.45
N ASP A 440 6.72 40.01 -23.03
CA ASP A 440 5.59 39.47 -23.78
C ASP A 440 4.42 39.03 -22.88
N ALA A 441 4.70 38.74 -21.61
CA ALA A 441 3.70 38.41 -20.59
C ALA A 441 4.16 38.84 -19.20
N VAL A 442 3.19 39.16 -18.33
CA VAL A 442 3.44 39.53 -16.92
C VAL A 442 2.56 38.69 -16.00
N ILE A 443 3.15 38.12 -14.95
CA ILE A 443 2.43 37.39 -13.89
C ILE A 443 2.53 38.19 -12.59
N ILE A 444 1.39 38.56 -12.03
CA ILE A 444 1.30 39.23 -10.72
C ILE A 444 1.10 38.14 -9.66
N ALA A 445 2.14 37.92 -8.85
CA ALA A 445 2.22 36.88 -7.82
C ALA A 445 2.67 37.47 -6.47
N ILE A 446 2.26 38.70 -6.19
CA ILE A 446 2.66 39.47 -5.00
C ILE A 446 2.12 38.87 -3.69
N GLY A 447 1.02 38.11 -3.77
CA GLY A 447 0.31 37.57 -2.60
C GLY A 447 -0.61 38.60 -1.93
N ALA A 448 -0.98 38.34 -0.67
CA ALA A 448 -1.77 39.26 0.16
C ALA A 448 -0.91 39.75 1.34
N GLN A 449 -0.69 41.07 1.42
CA GLN A 449 0.25 41.67 2.38
C GLN A 449 -0.41 42.63 3.37
N ARG A 450 -1.61 43.14 3.08
CA ARG A 450 -2.29 44.09 3.97
C ARG A 450 -3.13 43.35 5.00
N PRO A 451 -2.80 43.39 6.30
CA PRO A 451 -3.62 42.75 7.32
C PRO A 451 -5.04 43.31 7.33
N LYS A 452 -6.04 42.45 7.50
CA LYS A 452 -7.42 42.89 7.74
C LYS A 452 -7.54 43.52 9.12
N ARG A 453 -8.55 44.37 9.27
CA ARG A 453 -8.91 45.09 10.48
C ARG A 453 -10.42 44.98 10.68
N LEU A 454 -10.86 44.70 11.90
CA LEU A 454 -12.25 44.60 12.33
C LEU A 454 -12.90 45.96 12.62
N GLY A 455 -12.11 46.96 13.02
CA GLY A 455 -12.55 48.32 13.29
C GLY A 455 -13.27 48.51 14.63
N PHE A 456 -12.86 47.78 15.68
CA PHE A 456 -13.35 48.02 17.05
C PHE A 456 -12.52 49.10 17.77
N GLU A 457 -13.06 49.63 18.87
CA GLU A 457 -12.36 50.66 19.66
C GLU A 457 -11.10 50.09 20.33
N GLY A 458 -9.94 50.74 20.15
CA GLY A 458 -8.65 50.31 20.69
C GLY A 458 -7.91 49.28 19.83
N GLU A 459 -8.41 49.01 18.62
CA GLU A 459 -7.74 48.12 17.66
C GLU A 459 -6.36 48.66 17.22
N GLU A 460 -6.10 49.95 17.29
CA GLU A 460 -4.79 50.55 17.02
C GLU A 460 -3.67 50.04 17.96
N PHE A 461 -4.04 49.48 19.12
CA PHE A 461 -3.10 48.90 20.09
C PHE A 461 -2.88 47.40 19.89
N THR A 462 -3.50 46.78 18.88
CA THR A 462 -3.28 45.37 18.54
C THR A 462 -2.10 45.20 17.59
N ILE A 463 -1.56 43.98 17.56
CA ILE A 463 -0.48 43.60 16.66
C ILE A 463 -1.05 42.70 15.55
N PRO A 464 -0.96 43.08 14.28
CA PRO A 464 -1.30 42.17 13.20
C PRO A 464 -0.34 40.97 13.15
N SER A 465 -0.89 39.75 13.10
CA SER A 465 -0.14 38.48 13.05
C SER A 465 0.93 38.45 11.94
N TYR A 466 0.65 39.07 10.79
CA TYR A 466 1.61 39.19 9.68
C TYR A 466 2.91 39.87 10.11
N TYR A 467 2.83 40.99 10.85
CA TYR A 467 4.01 41.71 11.33
C TYR A 467 4.67 40.98 12.51
N PHE A 468 3.86 40.42 13.42
CA PHE A 468 4.35 39.62 14.54
C PHE A 468 5.23 38.46 14.08
N LEU A 469 4.67 37.56 13.25
CA LEU A 469 5.41 36.39 12.76
C LEU A 469 6.64 36.78 11.94
N ARG A 470 6.57 37.89 11.21
CA ARG A 470 7.70 38.42 10.45
C ARG A 470 8.82 38.95 11.36
N ALA A 471 8.48 39.65 12.42
CA ALA A 471 9.43 40.10 13.44
C ALA A 471 10.13 38.89 14.08
N VAL A 472 9.35 37.88 14.48
CA VAL A 472 9.86 36.63 15.06
C VAL A 472 10.81 35.90 14.12
N LYS A 473 10.39 35.66 12.87
CA LYS A 473 11.18 34.94 11.86
C LYS A 473 12.52 35.61 11.56
N ASN A 474 12.56 36.95 11.56
CA ASN A 474 13.75 37.72 11.24
C ASN A 474 14.60 38.08 12.47
N GLY A 475 14.25 37.58 13.66
CA GLY A 475 14.97 37.91 14.90
C GLY A 475 14.87 39.39 15.30
N LYS A 476 13.80 40.07 14.86
CA LYS A 476 13.53 41.49 15.12
C LYS A 476 12.31 41.66 16.03
N VAL A 477 12.23 40.85 17.07
CA VAL A 477 11.13 40.89 18.04
C VAL A 477 11.31 42.10 18.95
N GLU A 478 10.36 43.03 18.90
CA GLU A 478 10.34 44.23 19.74
C GLU A 478 9.34 44.10 20.91
N TYR A 479 8.73 42.91 21.05
CA TYR A 479 7.68 42.63 22.05
C TYR A 479 8.27 41.84 23.22
N ASP A 480 8.08 42.33 24.45
CA ASP A 480 8.36 41.57 25.66
C ASP A 480 7.09 40.84 26.12
N LEU A 481 7.05 39.53 25.87
CA LEU A 481 5.92 38.67 26.21
C LEU A 481 6.18 37.86 27.49
N GLU A 482 7.32 38.03 28.16
CA GLU A 482 7.70 37.21 29.30
C GLU A 482 6.71 37.41 30.47
N GLY A 483 6.06 36.31 30.87
CA GLY A 483 5.06 36.31 31.94
C GLY A 483 3.72 36.95 31.58
N LYS A 484 3.50 37.38 30.33
CA LYS A 484 2.32 38.12 29.89
C LYS A 484 1.17 37.23 29.43
N SER A 485 -0.07 37.70 29.58
CA SER A 485 -1.24 37.07 28.95
C SER A 485 -1.49 37.63 27.55
N VAL A 486 -1.69 36.75 26.58
CA VAL A 486 -1.88 37.14 25.17
C VAL A 486 -3.19 36.58 24.63
N VAL A 487 -3.99 37.44 24.00
CA VAL A 487 -5.21 37.02 23.30
C VAL A 487 -5.00 37.12 21.79
N ILE A 488 -5.30 36.04 21.08
CA ILE A 488 -5.21 35.97 19.62
C ILE A 488 -6.62 36.06 19.05
N VAL A 489 -6.88 37.06 18.20
CA VAL A 489 -8.16 37.21 17.50
C VAL A 489 -8.10 36.42 16.19
N GLY A 490 -8.83 35.31 16.14
CA GLY A 490 -8.86 34.33 15.06
C GLY A 490 -8.30 32.97 15.49
N ALA A 491 -8.86 31.88 14.94
CA ALA A 491 -8.47 30.50 15.25
C ALA A 491 -8.20 29.67 13.97
N GLY A 492 -7.51 30.26 12.98
CA GLY A 492 -6.97 29.57 11.79
C GLY A 492 -5.54 29.05 11.96
N ASN A 493 -4.97 28.38 10.95
CA ASN A 493 -3.60 27.83 11.04
C ASN A 493 -2.53 28.88 11.34
N VAL A 494 -2.69 30.12 10.83
CA VAL A 494 -1.79 31.25 11.17
C VAL A 494 -1.88 31.61 12.65
N ALA A 495 -3.08 31.58 13.24
CA ALA A 495 -3.26 31.83 14.66
C ALA A 495 -2.57 30.76 15.53
N MET A 496 -2.52 29.51 15.07
CA MET A 496 -1.81 28.45 15.77
C MET A 496 -0.28 28.66 15.76
N ASP A 497 0.27 29.15 14.64
CA ASP A 497 1.68 29.54 14.56
C ASP A 497 1.99 30.73 15.48
N VAL A 498 1.09 31.73 15.52
CA VAL A 498 1.18 32.85 16.48
C VAL A 498 1.20 32.31 17.91
N ALA A 499 0.26 31.41 18.27
CA ALA A 499 0.18 30.85 19.60
C ALA A 499 1.49 30.15 20.02
N CYS A 500 2.03 29.28 19.16
CA CYS A 500 3.28 28.57 19.43
C CYS A 500 4.45 29.54 19.65
N GLU A 501 4.61 30.56 18.79
CA GLU A 501 5.69 31.53 18.94
C GLU A 501 5.51 32.43 20.16
N THR A 502 4.27 32.79 20.50
CA THR A 502 3.95 33.54 21.72
C THR A 502 4.35 32.77 22.98
N PHE A 503 4.03 31.47 23.06
CA PHE A 503 4.50 30.62 24.16
C PHE A 503 6.03 30.53 24.20
N ARG A 504 6.69 30.38 23.04
CA ARG A 504 8.15 30.30 22.94
C ARG A 504 8.85 31.58 23.40
N LEU A 505 8.19 32.73 23.26
CA LEU A 505 8.65 34.03 23.74
C LEU A 505 8.37 34.28 25.23
N GLY A 506 7.82 33.29 25.96
CA GLY A 506 7.69 33.33 27.42
C GLY A 506 6.33 33.77 27.96
N ALA A 507 5.29 33.85 27.12
CA ALA A 507 3.94 34.15 27.58
C ALA A 507 3.44 33.14 28.64
N SER A 508 2.81 33.64 29.70
CA SER A 508 2.28 32.81 30.80
C SER A 508 0.93 32.18 30.48
N GLY A 509 0.17 32.78 29.55
CA GLY A 509 -1.11 32.28 29.07
C GLY A 509 -1.47 32.82 27.70
N VAL A 510 -1.98 31.94 26.83
CA VAL A 510 -2.40 32.30 25.47
C VAL A 510 -3.80 31.77 25.21
N THR A 511 -4.69 32.66 24.78
CA THR A 511 -6.07 32.32 24.44
C THR A 511 -6.38 32.77 23.01
N ALA A 512 -6.82 31.87 22.14
CA ALA A 512 -7.36 32.22 20.84
C ALA A 512 -8.88 32.38 20.93
N ILE A 513 -9.41 33.42 20.32
CA ILE A 513 -10.85 33.67 20.22
C ILE A 513 -11.29 33.67 18.77
N ASP A 514 -12.52 33.23 18.49
CA ASP A 514 -13.06 33.30 17.14
C ASP A 514 -14.59 33.47 17.17
N ILE A 515 -15.16 34.05 16.11
CA ILE A 515 -16.61 34.19 15.95
C ILE A 515 -17.28 32.86 15.58
N GLN A 516 -16.49 31.90 15.09
CA GLN A 516 -16.95 30.58 14.66
C GLN A 516 -16.07 29.47 15.23
N ARG A 517 -16.45 28.22 14.98
CA ARG A 517 -15.61 27.07 15.34
C ARG A 517 -14.22 27.20 14.67
N PRO A 518 -13.12 26.85 15.38
CA PRO A 518 -11.77 26.97 14.84
C PRO A 518 -11.63 26.36 13.45
N SER A 519 -11.06 27.14 12.54
CA SER A 519 -10.75 26.68 11.18
C SER A 519 -9.38 26.01 11.09
N ALA A 520 -8.57 26.08 12.15
CA ALA A 520 -7.32 25.38 12.27
C ALA A 520 -7.50 23.86 12.33
N PHE A 521 -6.55 23.11 11.77
CA PHE A 521 -6.58 21.65 11.75
C PHE A 521 -5.17 21.08 11.64
N GLY A 522 -5.04 19.77 11.86
CA GLY A 522 -3.78 19.05 11.68
C GLY A 522 -2.73 19.39 12.74
N LYS A 523 -1.46 19.24 12.35
CA LYS A 523 -0.29 19.34 13.25
C LYS A 523 -0.18 20.71 13.91
N GLU A 524 -0.64 21.76 13.23
CA GLU A 524 -0.61 23.13 13.73
C GLU A 524 -1.50 23.28 14.98
N LEU A 525 -2.74 22.80 14.91
CA LEU A 525 -3.66 22.83 16.05
C LEU A 525 -3.18 21.93 17.19
N GLU A 526 -2.80 20.69 16.87
CA GLU A 526 -2.28 19.72 17.86
C GLU A 526 -1.09 20.28 18.65
N ARG A 527 -0.16 20.96 17.95
CA ARG A 527 1.01 21.58 18.58
C ARG A 527 0.61 22.74 19.49
N ALA A 528 -0.25 23.65 19.04
CA ALA A 528 -0.67 24.79 19.85
C ALA A 528 -1.42 24.34 21.12
N MET A 529 -2.29 23.34 21.01
CA MET A 529 -2.97 22.75 22.17
C MET A 529 -1.98 22.11 23.16
N LYS A 530 -0.91 21.47 22.67
CA LYS A 530 0.14 20.89 23.53
C LYS A 530 0.93 21.94 24.32
N TYR A 531 1.06 23.15 23.78
CA TYR A 531 1.65 24.29 24.51
C TYR A 531 0.70 24.89 25.56
N GLY A 532 -0.57 24.47 25.60
CA GLY A 532 -1.56 24.96 26.55
C GLY A 532 -2.48 26.06 25.99
N LEU A 533 -2.61 26.18 24.66
CA LEU A 533 -3.55 27.12 24.05
C LEU A 533 -4.99 26.84 24.50
N GLU A 534 -5.68 27.87 24.98
CA GLU A 534 -7.12 27.86 25.17
C GLU A 534 -7.82 28.44 23.95
N ILE A 535 -8.96 27.87 23.53
CA ILE A 535 -9.74 28.39 22.41
C ILE A 535 -11.18 28.64 22.84
N ILE A 536 -11.66 29.88 22.69
CA ILE A 536 -12.99 30.32 23.09
C ILE A 536 -13.78 30.82 21.87
N TYR A 537 -14.96 30.25 21.64
CA TYR A 537 -15.86 30.65 20.57
C TYR A 537 -17.32 30.30 20.91
N PRO A 538 -18.32 31.02 20.39
CA PRO A 538 -18.17 32.24 19.58
C PRO A 538 -17.86 33.46 20.46
N LYS A 539 -16.94 34.33 20.02
CA LYS A 539 -16.64 35.61 20.68
C LYS A 539 -16.52 36.75 19.67
N PHE A 540 -17.27 37.83 19.91
CA PHE A 540 -17.29 39.03 19.09
C PHE A 540 -16.67 40.19 19.87
N VAL A 541 -15.52 40.68 19.40
CA VAL A 541 -14.82 41.80 20.03
C VAL A 541 -15.64 43.09 19.88
N GLU A 542 -15.79 43.81 20.98
CA GLU A 542 -16.44 45.13 21.04
C GLU A 542 -15.40 46.24 21.23
N LYS A 543 -14.45 46.05 22.15
CA LYS A 543 -13.45 47.05 22.52
C LYS A 543 -12.21 46.40 23.16
N TYR A 544 -11.05 47.03 22.99
CA TYR A 544 -9.85 46.77 23.77
C TYR A 544 -9.41 48.03 24.52
N SER A 545 -9.37 47.98 25.85
CA SER A 545 -8.88 49.10 26.67
C SER A 545 -8.35 48.63 28.01
N ASP A 546 -7.36 49.33 28.56
CA ASP A 546 -6.84 49.11 29.91
C ASP A 546 -6.39 47.66 30.19
N GLY A 547 -5.90 46.95 29.16
CA GLY A 547 -5.48 45.55 29.26
C GLY A 547 -6.64 44.53 29.30
N TRP A 548 -7.85 44.94 28.91
CA TRP A 548 -9.04 44.10 28.82
C TRP A 548 -9.64 44.13 27.42
N LEU A 549 -9.96 42.94 26.92
CA LEU A 549 -10.71 42.74 25.69
C LEU A 549 -12.17 42.45 26.05
N TYR A 550 -13.08 43.32 25.62
CA TYR A 550 -14.50 43.26 25.90
C TYR A 550 -15.26 42.65 24.72
N PHE A 551 -16.27 41.85 25.03
CA PHE A 551 -17.10 41.15 24.06
C PHE A 551 -18.54 41.64 24.09
N ARG A 552 -19.23 41.54 22.94
CA ARG A 552 -20.63 41.97 22.80
C ARG A 552 -21.64 41.21 23.66
N ASP A 553 -21.25 40.06 24.20
CA ASP A 553 -22.08 39.26 25.12
C ASP A 553 -21.94 39.69 26.58
N GLY A 554 -21.14 40.73 26.86
CA GLY A 554 -20.90 41.28 28.19
C GLY A 554 -19.70 40.65 28.91
N ASP A 555 -19.11 39.60 28.37
CA ASP A 555 -17.89 39.00 28.92
C ASP A 555 -16.65 39.86 28.62
N SER A 556 -15.59 39.64 29.39
CA SER A 556 -14.29 40.25 29.11
C SER A 556 -13.15 39.30 29.48
N ILE A 557 -12.00 39.48 28.85
CA ILE A 557 -10.77 38.72 29.12
C ILE A 557 -9.59 39.67 29.28
N ARG A 558 -8.72 39.39 30.25
CA ARG A 558 -7.49 40.16 30.45
C ARG A 558 -6.44 39.79 29.40
N ALA A 559 -5.91 40.78 28.71
CA ALA A 559 -4.92 40.63 27.65
C ALA A 559 -3.87 41.75 27.73
N ASP A 560 -2.65 41.41 28.16
CA ASP A 560 -1.51 42.33 28.09
C ASP A 560 -1.16 42.64 26.63
N PHE A 561 -1.35 41.66 25.73
CA PHE A 561 -1.21 41.83 24.29
C PHE A 561 -2.38 41.20 23.53
N VAL A 562 -2.74 41.82 22.41
CA VAL A 562 -3.75 41.30 21.48
C VAL A 562 -3.12 41.17 20.10
N ILE A 563 -3.16 39.96 19.52
CA ILE A 563 -2.62 39.67 18.19
C ILE A 563 -3.74 39.29 17.23
N GLU A 564 -3.87 40.01 16.11
CA GLU A 564 -4.94 39.78 15.13
C GLU A 564 -4.50 38.83 14.00
N ALA A 565 -5.15 37.67 13.91
CA ALA A 565 -4.91 36.60 12.96
C ALA A 565 -6.12 36.32 12.06
N ILE A 566 -6.75 37.39 11.56
CA ILE A 566 -7.98 37.34 10.74
C ILE A 566 -7.75 37.38 9.22
N GLY A 567 -6.48 37.25 8.80
CA GLY A 567 -6.05 37.16 7.40
C GLY A 567 -5.70 38.50 6.76
N GLU A 568 -5.24 38.44 5.51
CA GLU A 568 -4.77 39.60 4.74
C GLU A 568 -5.58 39.85 3.46
N THR A 569 -5.36 41.01 2.85
CA THR A 569 -5.88 41.41 1.55
C THR A 569 -4.73 41.82 0.63
N PRO A 570 -4.84 41.55 -0.69
CA PRO A 570 -3.85 42.03 -1.65
C PRO A 570 -3.99 43.52 -1.93
N GLU A 571 -2.86 44.17 -2.21
CA GLU A 571 -2.81 45.55 -2.72
C GLU A 571 -2.28 45.53 -4.16
N ILE A 572 -3.16 45.80 -5.11
CA ILE A 572 -2.86 45.74 -6.57
C ILE A 572 -2.98 47.12 -7.25
N ASP A 573 -3.20 48.17 -6.47
CA ASP A 573 -3.49 49.53 -6.95
C ASP A 573 -2.33 50.13 -7.76
N PHE A 574 -1.11 49.63 -7.56
CA PHE A 574 0.05 50.06 -8.34
C PHE A 574 -0.16 49.87 -9.85
N ALA A 575 -1.00 48.94 -10.30
CA ALA A 575 -1.26 48.78 -11.73
C ALA A 575 -2.04 49.95 -12.38
N GLY A 576 -2.53 50.92 -11.60
CA GLY A 576 -3.15 52.18 -12.05
C GLY A 576 -4.53 52.03 -12.71
N GLN A 577 -4.87 50.84 -13.21
CA GLN A 577 -6.21 50.41 -13.58
C GLN A 577 -6.66 49.39 -12.55
N SER A 578 -7.93 49.42 -12.12
CA SER A 578 -8.50 48.34 -11.31
C SER A 578 -8.27 47.03 -12.08
N ILE A 579 -7.30 46.21 -11.66
CA ILE A 579 -7.09 44.90 -12.27
C ILE A 579 -8.30 44.07 -11.88
N ILE A 580 -9.07 43.68 -12.88
CA ILE A 580 -10.24 42.83 -12.73
C ILE A 580 -9.83 41.43 -13.17
N TYR A 581 -10.04 40.46 -12.30
CA TYR A 581 -9.84 39.04 -12.58
C TYR A 581 -10.97 38.23 -11.94
N GLY A 582 -11.33 37.13 -12.58
CA GLY A 582 -12.25 36.16 -11.99
C GLY A 582 -11.53 35.32 -10.94
N LYS A 583 -12.22 34.92 -9.87
CA LYS A 583 -11.65 34.02 -8.85
C LYS A 583 -11.19 32.67 -9.42
N ASP A 584 -11.80 32.25 -10.53
CA ASP A 584 -11.51 30.98 -11.23
C ASP A 584 -10.70 31.20 -12.53
N SER A 585 -10.12 32.39 -12.74
CA SER A 585 -9.30 32.70 -13.91
C SER A 585 -7.93 33.22 -13.52
N PHE A 586 -6.91 32.85 -14.31
CA PHE A 586 -5.59 33.45 -14.22
C PHE A 586 -5.47 34.74 -15.05
N THR A 587 -6.46 35.02 -15.91
CA THR A 587 -6.43 36.18 -16.81
C THR A 587 -7.00 37.41 -16.13
N THR A 588 -6.44 38.56 -16.49
CA THR A 588 -6.97 39.87 -16.08
C THR A 588 -7.68 40.56 -17.24
N ASN A 589 -8.26 41.74 -16.98
CA ASN A 589 -8.73 42.66 -18.02
C ASN A 589 -7.60 43.23 -18.89
N LEU A 590 -6.34 43.08 -18.50
CA LEU A 590 -5.18 43.54 -19.26
C LEU A 590 -4.64 42.40 -20.15
N PRO A 591 -4.48 42.63 -21.47
CA PRO A 591 -3.86 41.66 -22.37
C PRO A 591 -2.48 41.20 -21.88
N MET A 592 -2.27 39.88 -21.88
CA MET A 592 -1.03 39.21 -21.46
C MET A 592 -0.58 39.49 -20.02
N VAL A 593 -1.50 39.93 -19.16
CA VAL A 593 -1.27 40.09 -17.72
C VAL A 593 -2.11 39.05 -16.97
N PHE A 594 -1.44 38.31 -16.10
CA PHE A 594 -1.99 37.20 -15.35
C PHE A 594 -1.82 37.39 -13.84
N VAL A 595 -2.58 36.64 -13.05
CA VAL A 595 -2.54 36.65 -11.58
C VAL A 595 -2.41 35.23 -11.02
N ALA A 596 -1.64 35.06 -9.93
CA ALA A 596 -1.47 33.76 -9.28
C ALA A 596 -1.16 33.86 -7.78
N GLY A 597 -1.63 32.88 -7.00
CA GLY A 597 -1.40 32.78 -5.56
C GLY A 597 -2.37 33.59 -4.72
N ASP A 598 -1.94 33.97 -3.51
CA ASP A 598 -2.80 34.62 -2.51
C ASP A 598 -3.42 35.95 -2.96
N VAL A 599 -2.90 36.56 -4.04
CA VAL A 599 -3.52 37.73 -4.69
C VAL A 599 -4.92 37.40 -5.22
N VAL A 600 -5.14 36.17 -5.69
CA VAL A 600 -6.44 35.73 -6.21
C VAL A 600 -7.30 35.16 -5.09
N SER A 601 -6.74 34.24 -4.31
CA SER A 601 -7.42 33.58 -3.22
C SER A 601 -6.40 33.14 -2.16
N PRO A 602 -6.36 33.79 -0.99
CA PRO A 602 -5.50 33.36 0.11
C PRO A 602 -5.81 31.93 0.54
N GLY A 603 -4.77 31.12 0.73
CA GLY A 603 -4.94 29.73 1.15
C GLY A 603 -3.62 29.06 1.57
N LEU A 604 -3.61 27.72 1.53
CA LEU A 604 -2.38 26.96 1.79
C LEU A 604 -1.29 27.25 0.74
N VAL A 605 -0.03 27.08 1.14
CA VAL A 605 1.14 27.17 0.24
C VAL A 605 0.96 26.32 -1.04
N THR A 606 0.37 25.13 -0.91
CA THR A 606 0.10 24.24 -2.05
C THR A 606 -0.87 24.84 -3.07
N HIS A 607 -1.83 25.67 -2.65
CA HIS A 607 -2.71 26.38 -3.60
C HIS A 607 -1.91 27.41 -4.39
N SER A 608 -1.06 28.18 -3.72
CA SER A 608 -0.17 29.15 -4.39
C SER A 608 0.77 28.47 -5.39
N ILE A 609 1.38 27.34 -5.02
CA ILE A 609 2.24 26.55 -5.94
C ILE A 609 1.43 26.05 -7.15
N ALA A 610 0.22 25.52 -6.91
CA ALA A 610 -0.65 25.00 -7.95
C ALA A 610 -1.04 26.10 -8.95
N MET A 611 -1.49 27.26 -8.46
CA MET A 611 -1.83 28.40 -9.31
C MET A 611 -0.64 28.89 -10.13
N GLY A 612 0.55 28.97 -9.53
CA GLY A 612 1.78 29.32 -10.24
C GLY A 612 2.12 28.34 -11.37
N ARG A 613 1.92 27.04 -11.13
CA ARG A 613 2.08 26.01 -12.16
C ARG A 613 1.02 26.14 -13.26
N GLU A 614 -0.25 26.26 -12.89
CA GLU A 614 -1.36 26.32 -13.85
C GLU A 614 -1.27 27.55 -14.75
N VAL A 615 -0.94 28.73 -14.21
CA VAL A 615 -0.75 29.94 -15.03
C VAL A 615 0.44 29.81 -15.99
N ALA A 616 1.54 29.18 -15.54
CA ALA A 616 2.70 28.94 -16.39
C ALA A 616 2.38 28.00 -17.56
N LEU A 617 1.64 26.91 -17.29
CA LEU A 617 1.21 25.99 -18.33
C LEU A 617 0.22 26.65 -19.29
N TYR A 618 -0.70 27.47 -18.78
CA TYR A 618 -1.61 28.27 -19.61
C TYR A 618 -0.85 29.22 -20.55
N ILE A 619 0.10 29.99 -20.02
CA ILE A 619 0.93 30.90 -20.83
C ILE A 619 1.73 30.12 -21.88
N HIS A 620 2.30 28.98 -21.50
CA HIS A 620 3.02 28.12 -22.44
C HIS A 620 2.10 27.61 -23.56
N SER A 621 0.86 27.21 -23.27
CA SER A 621 -0.14 26.84 -24.28
C SER A 621 -0.47 28.02 -25.22
N VAL A 622 -0.71 29.21 -24.67
CA VAL A 622 -0.96 30.44 -25.45
C VAL A 622 0.19 30.75 -26.40
N PHE A 623 1.43 30.74 -25.92
CA PHE A 623 2.61 31.00 -26.76
C PHE A 623 2.90 29.90 -27.78
N SER A 624 2.48 28.67 -27.52
CA SER A 624 2.65 27.55 -28.45
C SER A 624 1.50 27.43 -29.45
N GLY A 625 0.45 28.25 -29.34
CA GLY A 625 -0.75 28.16 -30.18
C GLY A 625 -1.56 26.88 -29.94
N LEU A 626 -1.43 26.27 -28.75
CA LEU A 626 -2.09 25.02 -28.38
C LEU A 626 -3.26 25.30 -27.43
N PRO A 627 -4.35 24.51 -27.47
CA PRO A 627 -5.43 24.63 -26.49
C PRO A 627 -4.90 24.26 -25.10
N TYR A 628 -5.23 25.08 -24.10
CA TYR A 628 -5.01 24.72 -22.70
C TYR A 628 -6.14 23.80 -22.24
N ILE A 629 -5.82 22.52 -22.02
CA ILE A 629 -6.77 21.54 -21.52
C ILE A 629 -6.42 21.25 -20.07
N LYS A 630 -7.28 21.70 -19.14
CA LYS A 630 -7.20 21.28 -17.74
C LYS A 630 -7.72 19.85 -17.66
N GLU A 631 -6.82 18.87 -17.56
CA GLU A 631 -7.19 17.46 -17.42
C GLU A 631 -8.09 17.26 -16.20
N ARG A 632 -9.35 16.88 -16.44
CA ARG A 632 -10.26 16.41 -15.39
C ARG A 632 -10.15 14.90 -15.31
N VAL A 633 -9.11 14.40 -14.64
CA VAL A 633 -8.98 12.97 -14.40
C VAL A 633 -9.93 12.57 -13.28
N GLN A 634 -10.83 11.63 -13.56
CA GLN A 634 -11.75 11.09 -12.57
C GLN A 634 -10.97 10.42 -11.43
N GLN A 635 -11.31 10.74 -10.18
CA GLN A 635 -10.74 10.05 -9.02
C GLN A 635 -11.19 8.60 -8.98
N VAL A 636 -10.28 7.69 -8.62
CA VAL A 636 -10.65 6.30 -8.36
C VAL A 636 -11.63 6.22 -7.18
N ASP A 637 -12.73 5.48 -7.35
CA ASP A 637 -13.59 5.09 -6.23
C ASP A 637 -12.81 4.16 -5.29
N LYS A 638 -12.74 4.54 -4.01
CA LYS A 638 -12.03 3.77 -2.97
C LYS A 638 -12.63 2.37 -2.77
N THR A 639 -13.92 2.17 -3.05
CA THR A 639 -14.57 0.87 -2.92
C THR A 639 -14.03 -0.18 -3.89
N ARG A 640 -13.40 0.25 -4.99
CA ARG A 640 -12.78 -0.62 -5.99
C ARG A 640 -11.35 -1.04 -5.65
N ILE A 641 -10.79 -0.49 -4.58
CA ILE A 641 -9.44 -0.85 -4.15
C ILE A 641 -9.55 -2.14 -3.35
N ASN A 642 -9.02 -3.23 -3.90
CA ASN A 642 -9.00 -4.50 -3.18
C ASN A 642 -7.93 -4.45 -2.08
N VAL A 643 -8.36 -4.07 -0.87
CA VAL A 643 -7.48 -3.89 0.28
C VAL A 643 -7.00 -5.21 0.89
N ILE A 644 -7.55 -6.37 0.47
CA ILE A 644 -7.19 -7.68 1.04
C ILE A 644 -5.70 -8.00 0.86
N TYR A 645 -5.10 -7.52 -0.22
CA TYR A 645 -3.68 -7.69 -0.54
C TYR A 645 -2.75 -6.93 0.41
N PHE A 646 -3.28 -6.14 1.36
CA PHE A 646 -2.49 -5.24 2.19
C PHE A 646 -2.86 -5.29 3.68
N LYS A 647 -3.62 -6.29 4.13
CA LYS A 647 -4.11 -6.38 5.51
C LYS A 647 -3.01 -6.67 6.54
N ASP A 648 -1.94 -7.36 6.16
CA ASP A 648 -0.87 -7.73 7.09
C ASP A 648 0.19 -6.62 7.18
N ALA A 649 0.24 -5.93 8.33
CA ALA A 649 1.18 -4.83 8.57
C ALA A 649 2.62 -5.31 8.81
N ASP A 650 2.81 -6.55 9.27
CA ASP A 650 4.10 -7.11 9.69
C ASP A 650 5.07 -7.43 8.52
N GLY A 651 4.61 -7.27 7.27
CA GLY A 651 5.39 -7.58 6.06
C GLY A 651 6.05 -6.39 5.35
N PHE A 652 5.84 -5.14 5.78
CA PHE A 652 6.37 -3.97 5.08
C PHE A 652 7.77 -3.59 5.58
N ALA A 653 8.79 -3.67 4.73
CA ALA A 653 10.17 -3.34 5.08
C ALA A 653 10.42 -1.84 5.32
N ASN A 654 9.62 -0.96 4.68
CA ASN A 654 9.72 0.50 4.85
C ASN A 654 8.43 1.22 4.41
N GLU A 655 8.39 2.54 4.63
CA GLU A 655 7.23 3.39 4.36
C GLU A 655 6.80 3.43 2.89
N LEU A 656 7.71 3.20 1.92
CA LEU A 656 7.32 3.10 0.52
C LEU A 656 6.40 1.90 0.33
N ASP A 657 6.74 0.75 0.92
CA ASP A 657 6.06 -0.53 0.71
C ASP A 657 4.59 -0.51 1.14
N ARG A 658 4.23 0.36 2.08
CA ARG A 658 2.86 0.58 2.57
C ARG A 658 1.92 1.22 1.55
N CYS A 659 2.45 1.84 0.48
CA CYS A 659 1.61 2.48 -0.53
C CYS A 659 0.85 1.46 -1.39
N ILE A 660 -0.49 1.53 -1.33
CA ILE A 660 -1.41 0.67 -2.12
C ILE A 660 -1.34 0.94 -3.63
N SER A 661 -0.92 2.16 -4.02
CA SER A 661 -0.95 2.66 -5.40
C SER A 661 -2.36 2.78 -6.01
N CYS A 662 -3.31 3.28 -5.22
CA CYS A 662 -4.72 3.40 -5.62
C CYS A 662 -4.90 4.16 -6.95
N GLY A 663 -5.70 3.62 -7.85
CA GLY A 663 -6.02 4.23 -9.16
C GLY A 663 -4.90 4.12 -10.20
N THR A 664 -3.70 3.68 -9.82
CA THR A 664 -2.55 3.60 -10.72
C THR A 664 -2.13 2.14 -10.90
N CYS A 665 -2.15 1.68 -12.14
CA CYS A 665 -1.61 0.37 -12.49
C CYS A 665 -0.09 0.34 -12.31
N ILE A 666 0.39 -0.62 -11.51
CA ILE A 666 1.83 -0.85 -11.28
C ILE A 666 2.35 -2.10 -12.00
N GLN A 667 1.58 -2.66 -12.93
CA GLN A 667 1.98 -3.81 -13.76
C GLN A 667 2.29 -5.06 -12.93
N CYS A 668 1.45 -5.38 -11.95
CA CYS A 668 1.63 -6.55 -11.09
C CYS A 668 1.14 -7.87 -11.70
N ASP A 669 0.67 -7.86 -12.95
CA ASP A 669 0.18 -9.01 -13.73
C ASP A 669 -0.98 -9.85 -13.14
N ILE A 670 -1.45 -9.57 -11.91
CA ILE A 670 -2.61 -10.24 -11.27
C ILE A 670 -3.83 -10.37 -12.17
N CYS A 671 -4.13 -9.34 -12.98
CA CYS A 671 -5.28 -9.37 -13.90
C CYS A 671 -5.09 -10.33 -15.08
N VAL A 672 -3.85 -10.51 -15.54
CA VAL A 672 -3.45 -11.48 -16.56
C VAL A 672 -3.55 -12.88 -15.98
N ASP A 673 -2.93 -13.10 -14.82
CA ASP A 673 -2.86 -14.40 -14.13
C ASP A 673 -4.24 -14.95 -13.76
N ASN A 674 -5.20 -14.07 -13.49
CA ASN A 674 -6.56 -14.43 -13.10
C ASN A 674 -7.57 -14.42 -14.26
N CYS A 675 -7.16 -14.09 -15.50
CA CYS A 675 -8.09 -14.07 -16.62
C CYS A 675 -8.47 -15.51 -17.04
N PRO A 676 -9.73 -15.95 -16.87
CA PRO A 676 -10.11 -17.35 -17.16
C PRO A 676 -10.01 -17.73 -18.64
N ARG A 677 -9.98 -16.71 -19.51
CA ARG A 677 -9.94 -16.86 -20.98
C ARG A 677 -8.58 -16.55 -21.59
N GLY A 678 -7.61 -16.10 -20.79
CA GLY A 678 -6.33 -15.59 -21.31
C GLY A 678 -6.50 -14.35 -22.21
N ALA A 679 -7.58 -13.59 -22.02
CA ALA A 679 -7.94 -12.45 -22.87
C ALA A 679 -7.19 -11.15 -22.54
N ILE A 680 -6.25 -11.15 -21.60
CA ILE A 680 -5.53 -9.94 -21.16
C ILE A 680 -4.04 -10.15 -21.37
N GLU A 681 -3.39 -9.23 -22.09
CA GLU A 681 -1.97 -9.24 -22.39
C GLU A 681 -1.33 -7.92 -21.93
N ARG A 682 -0.13 -7.99 -21.34
CA ARG A 682 0.66 -6.78 -21.05
C ARG A 682 1.45 -6.35 -22.29
N ARG A 683 1.23 -5.13 -22.77
CA ARG A 683 2.02 -4.47 -23.83
C ARG A 683 2.65 -3.18 -23.30
N GLY A 684 3.92 -3.27 -22.91
CA GLY A 684 4.63 -2.16 -22.27
C GLY A 684 3.96 -1.77 -20.96
N GLU A 685 3.54 -0.50 -20.85
CA GLU A 685 2.90 0.04 -19.64
C GLU A 685 1.37 -0.12 -19.61
N ARG A 686 0.77 -0.74 -20.64
CA ARG A 686 -0.68 -0.93 -20.74
C ARG A 686 -1.04 -2.40 -20.80
N PHE A 687 -2.23 -2.73 -20.32
CA PHE A 687 -2.85 -4.03 -20.51
C PHE A 687 -3.87 -3.91 -21.65
N ILE A 688 -3.73 -4.77 -22.65
CA ILE A 688 -4.65 -4.89 -23.79
C ILE A 688 -5.59 -6.05 -23.50
N ILE A 689 -6.87 -5.83 -23.78
CA ILE A 689 -7.91 -6.83 -23.59
C ILE A 689 -8.41 -7.24 -24.97
N ASP A 690 -8.25 -8.52 -25.29
CA ASP A 690 -8.83 -9.14 -26.48
C ASP A 690 -10.33 -9.36 -26.23
N TYR A 691 -11.17 -8.53 -26.84
CA TYR A 691 -12.62 -8.61 -26.68
C TYR A 691 -13.27 -9.78 -27.41
N GLU A 692 -12.56 -10.45 -28.35
CA GLU A 692 -13.04 -11.69 -28.97
C GLU A 692 -12.91 -12.86 -27.99
N LEU A 693 -11.85 -12.87 -27.19
CA LEU A 693 -11.63 -13.87 -26.14
C LEU A 693 -12.36 -13.53 -24.83
N CYS A 694 -12.60 -12.25 -24.57
CA CYS A 694 -13.20 -11.78 -23.32
C CYS A 694 -14.69 -12.14 -23.23
N THR A 695 -15.11 -12.64 -22.07
CA THR A 695 -16.53 -12.97 -21.80
C THR A 695 -17.24 -11.96 -20.89
N GLY A 696 -16.61 -10.84 -20.54
CA GLY A 696 -17.20 -9.84 -19.65
C GLY A 696 -17.35 -10.24 -18.17
N CYS A 697 -16.70 -11.34 -17.73
CA CYS A 697 -16.92 -11.91 -16.38
C CYS A 697 -16.50 -11.04 -15.18
N GLY A 698 -15.76 -9.95 -15.40
CA GLY A 698 -15.36 -9.02 -14.35
C GLY A 698 -14.30 -9.50 -13.34
N VAL A 699 -13.78 -10.74 -13.48
CA VAL A 699 -12.76 -11.28 -12.57
C VAL A 699 -11.55 -10.34 -12.48
N CYS A 700 -11.01 -9.89 -13.62
CA CYS A 700 -9.89 -8.97 -13.69
C CYS A 700 -10.11 -7.64 -12.94
N ALA A 701 -11.34 -7.11 -12.96
CA ALA A 701 -11.72 -5.92 -12.21
C ALA A 701 -11.79 -6.21 -10.70
N GLY A 702 -12.39 -7.34 -10.30
CA GLY A 702 -12.54 -7.73 -8.89
C GLY A 702 -11.22 -8.08 -8.17
N VAL A 703 -10.26 -8.67 -8.89
CA VAL A 703 -8.94 -8.99 -8.34
C VAL A 703 -7.96 -7.81 -8.40
N CYS A 704 -8.30 -6.73 -9.11
CA CYS A 704 -7.38 -5.60 -9.28
C CYS A 704 -7.14 -4.89 -7.93
N PRO A 705 -5.92 -4.92 -7.35
CA PRO A 705 -5.73 -4.35 -6.01
C PRO A 705 -5.75 -2.82 -6.00
N ARG A 706 -5.69 -2.21 -7.18
CA ARG A 706 -5.56 -0.76 -7.36
C ARG A 706 -6.77 -0.14 -8.05
N GLY A 707 -7.78 -0.94 -8.43
CA GLY A 707 -8.95 -0.45 -9.17
C GLY A 707 -8.61 0.13 -10.55
N ALA A 708 -7.55 -0.37 -11.20
CA ALA A 708 -7.08 0.06 -12.52
C ALA A 708 -7.71 -0.74 -13.69
N ILE A 709 -8.58 -1.71 -13.38
CA ILE A 709 -9.48 -2.33 -14.35
C ILE A 709 -10.90 -2.11 -13.87
N ILE A 710 -11.74 -1.62 -14.76
CA ILE A 710 -13.14 -1.27 -14.48
C ILE A 710 -14.06 -2.01 -15.46
N MET A 711 -15.31 -2.18 -15.08
CA MET A 711 -16.36 -2.69 -15.96
C MET A 711 -17.16 -1.50 -16.50
N GLU A 712 -17.20 -1.34 -17.82
CA GLU A 712 -17.97 -0.29 -18.48
C GLU A 712 -19.02 -0.91 -19.41
N PRO A 713 -20.15 -0.23 -19.67
CA PRO A 713 -21.10 -0.68 -20.67
C PRO A 713 -20.46 -0.81 -22.06
N GLU A 714 -20.82 -1.84 -22.81
CA GLU A 714 -20.46 -1.96 -24.22
C GLU A 714 -21.22 -0.87 -25.02
N SER A 715 -20.48 0.05 -25.62
CA SER A 715 -21.01 1.00 -26.60
C SER A 715 -21.47 0.20 -27.83
N LYS A 716 -22.70 0.46 -28.31
CA LYS A 716 -23.29 -0.24 -29.48
C LYS A 716 -22.57 0.02 -30.83
N ASN A 717 -21.44 0.74 -30.85
CA ASN A 717 -20.85 1.33 -32.06
C ASN A 717 -19.32 1.25 -32.18
N ASP A 718 -18.63 0.37 -31.42
CA ASP A 718 -17.17 0.17 -31.60
C ASP A 718 -16.85 -1.10 -32.39
#